data_AF-A0AA48KH69-F1
#
_entry.id   AF-A0AA48KH69-F1
#
_cell.length_a   1.000
_cell.length_b   1.000
_cell.length_c   1.000
_cell.angle_alpha   90.00
_cell.angle_beta   90.00
_cell.angle_gamma   90.00
#
_symmetry.space_group_name_H-M   'P 1'
#
loop_
_entity.id
_entity.type
_entity.pdbx_description
1 polymer ?
#
loop_
_entity_poly.entity_id
_entity_poly.type
_entity_poly.pdbx_seq_one_letter_code
_entity_poly.pdbx_strand_id
1 'polypeptide(L)'
;MPIVQKFTRFDESIVWSLLHRFYMEAGPAAWSNKIVPQRSTSNAFCADTYASIVASFFKELMVEGNSKPPVVIELGGGSGRFAWQFLNRLFNYHFSDDDPCPEFTYLLTDGSEKNIEGWRKKDRFAPLVESGVLDFAQLLIEPDPVIRKADGEFKPADFADRPVIIVANYLFDSIAANMFRIKNHQIEQVFVQTESTERKFLDRPITSFQSISERFQSRPIKDDTPTGHPIIDAAIHSYAKRPGDFHVVVPQICMEFIEKFLDRDTPLLLLAGDLAYSDPSEFELESPLIFDTYFAHYTNLHIFGEMFRAYGGDMQSQRHKDANFSCSLLSLPGKKKWQELSLGRTRETALALLKDFNPYDAHEIIELIENTAEDMSIRQAMALIRFSKFDPDVAAACIPHLLFNIEQGEEEIDRAQLYETYMEAYRAYFPDGSENQFDCGVAQLLLRLEYHAQALQLMDHAIREFGESAPRLFALALAFFNLGDEDRAETTARKAAQLDPHFAPAQRMIADKFEEAPAAPAQGETTSYAHLTVSNRDPKVVSKAAHLLADRGVVLIEDLLNADVVAELRSALDDRVSDWQSSELGKPNNVGDKRFTVPIRLQEPFDNPGVYANPVLLDTLQRVMGEKPVLHAFGSVTTYEGARMQHVHREHPLLFNTDAGNANVPCYATTILIPLIDLDEEAGGTQLWEGTHTTAKDEEWEGDPHIFYTKAGSALVFDYRTYHGGMPCRASHGRPLLYFTYTMPWFHDTLAFESHAAMGISDSERMKVPEQHRDLFRFAKRIAA
;
A
#
# COMPACT_ATOMS: atom_id res chain seq x y z
N MET A 1 -20.97 24.63 -19.10
CA MET A 1 -19.54 24.96 -18.91
C MET A 1 -18.98 25.46 -20.24
N PRO A 2 -17.72 25.93 -20.37
CA PRO A 2 -17.09 26.10 -21.68
C PRO A 2 -17.25 24.85 -22.56
N ILE A 3 -17.74 25.02 -23.78
CA ILE A 3 -17.86 23.92 -24.75
C ILE A 3 -16.48 23.68 -25.37
N VAL A 4 -15.98 22.46 -25.23
CA VAL A 4 -14.74 21.99 -25.88
C VAL A 4 -15.05 21.59 -27.33
N GLN A 5 -16.12 20.81 -27.54
CA GLN A 5 -16.63 20.44 -28.86
C GLN A 5 -18.17 20.37 -28.82
N LYS A 6 -18.85 20.97 -29.80
CA LYS A 6 -20.31 20.88 -29.95
C LYS A 6 -20.72 19.45 -30.34
N PHE A 7 -22.03 19.15 -30.25
CA PHE A 7 -22.61 17.86 -30.68
C PHE A 7 -22.03 17.36 -32.00
N THR A 8 -21.22 16.30 -31.90
CA THR A 8 -20.51 15.62 -32.99
C THR A 8 -20.81 14.14 -32.89
N ARG A 9 -20.78 13.39 -34.00
CA ARG A 9 -21.03 11.93 -33.97
C ARG A 9 -20.05 11.29 -32.99
N PHE A 10 -20.50 10.31 -32.20
CA PHE A 10 -19.75 9.81 -31.05
C PHE A 10 -18.35 9.30 -31.43
N ASP A 11 -18.23 8.56 -32.52
CA ASP A 11 -16.97 8.08 -33.13
C ASP A 11 -16.07 9.20 -33.70
N GLU A 12 -16.63 10.38 -33.98
CA GLU A 12 -15.91 11.58 -34.45
C GLU A 12 -15.62 12.58 -33.32
N SER A 13 -15.91 12.20 -32.07
CA SER A 13 -15.74 13.08 -30.91
C SER A 13 -14.28 13.42 -30.65
N ILE A 14 -14.05 14.64 -30.15
CA ILE A 14 -12.73 15.09 -29.68
C ILE A 14 -12.22 14.23 -28.52
N VAL A 15 -13.10 13.53 -27.78
CA VAL A 15 -12.70 12.72 -26.62
C VAL A 15 -11.66 11.66 -26.97
N TRP A 16 -11.75 11.08 -28.18
CA TRP A 16 -10.78 10.09 -28.67
C TRP A 16 -9.41 10.71 -28.97
N SER A 17 -9.39 11.92 -29.52
CA SER A 17 -8.16 12.70 -29.71
C SER A 17 -7.54 13.11 -28.38
N LEU A 18 -8.35 13.41 -27.36
CA LEU A 18 -7.87 13.71 -26.01
C LEU A 18 -7.24 12.47 -25.36
N LEU A 19 -7.87 11.30 -25.51
CA LEU A 19 -7.34 10.02 -25.03
C LEU A 19 -5.97 9.71 -25.65
N HIS A 20 -5.85 9.85 -26.98
CA HIS A 20 -4.58 9.64 -27.67
C HIS A 20 -3.50 10.64 -27.18
N ARG A 21 -3.86 11.92 -27.00
CA ARG A 21 -2.92 12.92 -26.45
C ARG A 21 -2.48 12.58 -25.03
N PHE A 22 -3.38 12.13 -24.17
CA PHE A 22 -3.07 11.72 -22.80
C PHE A 22 -2.00 10.62 -22.78
N TYR A 23 -2.17 9.53 -23.54
CA TYR A 23 -1.17 8.45 -23.57
C TYR A 23 0.16 8.86 -24.24
N MET A 24 0.13 9.74 -25.24
CA MET A 24 1.35 10.29 -25.84
C MET A 24 2.13 11.20 -24.88
N GLU A 25 1.43 11.98 -24.07
CA GLU A 25 2.01 12.94 -23.12
C GLU A 25 2.46 12.25 -21.82
N ALA A 26 1.65 11.33 -21.26
CA ALA A 26 1.97 10.58 -20.04
C ALA A 26 2.97 9.44 -20.30
N GLY A 27 2.85 8.71 -21.41
CA GLY A 27 3.69 7.57 -21.74
C GLY A 27 3.77 6.54 -20.59
N PRO A 28 4.94 5.93 -20.32
CA PRO A 28 5.12 4.99 -19.21
C PRO A 28 4.73 5.55 -17.83
N ALA A 29 4.75 6.89 -17.67
CA ALA A 29 4.44 7.53 -16.40
C ALA A 29 2.95 7.44 -16.01
N ALA A 30 2.07 7.12 -16.95
CA ALA A 30 0.65 6.87 -16.67
C ALA A 30 0.47 5.75 -15.63
N TRP A 31 1.30 4.71 -15.70
CA TRP A 31 1.25 3.56 -14.79
C TRP A 31 2.12 3.79 -13.54
N SER A 32 3.36 4.27 -13.69
CA SER A 32 4.28 4.45 -12.54
C SER A 32 3.76 5.46 -11.51
N ASN A 33 3.03 6.48 -11.98
CA ASN A 33 2.44 7.52 -11.12
C ASN A 33 1.01 7.18 -10.68
N LYS A 34 0.53 5.95 -10.92
CA LYS A 34 -0.81 5.47 -10.57
C LYS A 34 -1.94 6.35 -11.13
N ILE A 35 -1.73 6.96 -12.29
CA ILE A 35 -2.75 7.78 -12.98
C ILE A 35 -3.80 6.87 -13.61
N VAL A 36 -3.36 5.76 -14.22
CA VAL A 36 -4.24 4.71 -14.75
C VAL A 36 -4.23 3.52 -13.78
N PRO A 37 -5.40 3.04 -13.32
CA PRO A 37 -5.47 1.85 -12.48
C PRO A 37 -4.88 0.64 -13.20
N GLN A 38 -3.91 -0.04 -12.57
CA GLN A 38 -3.26 -1.22 -13.15
C GLN A 38 -3.49 -2.51 -12.35
N ARG A 39 -3.76 -2.39 -11.04
CA ARG A 39 -3.82 -3.54 -10.11
C ARG A 39 -5.02 -4.45 -10.30
N SER A 40 -6.14 -3.95 -10.83
CA SER A 40 -7.36 -4.73 -11.06
C SER A 40 -7.14 -5.87 -12.05
N THR A 41 -6.23 -5.71 -13.03
CA THR A 41 -5.95 -6.71 -14.07
C THR A 41 -4.53 -7.26 -14.05
N SER A 42 -3.56 -6.49 -13.56
CA SER A 42 -2.15 -6.89 -13.44
C SER A 42 -1.83 -7.43 -12.04
N ASN A 43 -2.62 -8.42 -11.60
CA ASN A 43 -2.41 -9.15 -10.36
C ASN A 43 -2.26 -10.66 -10.58
N ALA A 44 -1.64 -11.33 -9.61
CA ALA A 44 -1.32 -12.75 -9.71
C ALA A 44 -2.57 -13.65 -9.81
N PHE A 45 -3.72 -13.21 -9.29
CA PHE A 45 -4.97 -13.96 -9.36
C PHE A 45 -5.56 -13.98 -10.79
N CYS A 46 -5.59 -12.81 -11.44
CA CYS A 46 -5.98 -12.69 -12.85
C CYS A 46 -5.02 -13.49 -13.75
N ALA A 47 -3.71 -13.33 -13.53
CA ALA A 47 -2.68 -14.08 -14.24
C ALA A 47 -2.83 -15.60 -14.08
N ASP A 48 -3.11 -16.11 -12.86
CA ASP A 48 -3.34 -17.52 -12.59
C ASP A 48 -4.59 -18.05 -13.30
N THR A 49 -5.65 -17.24 -13.33
CA THR A 49 -6.90 -17.57 -14.02
C THR A 49 -6.64 -17.77 -15.51
N TYR A 50 -5.95 -16.83 -16.16
CA TYR A 50 -5.65 -16.91 -17.58
C TYR A 50 -4.65 -18.04 -17.86
N ALA A 51 -3.63 -18.22 -17.02
CA ALA A 51 -2.65 -19.29 -17.15
C ALA A 51 -3.30 -20.69 -17.07
N SER A 52 -4.29 -20.87 -16.20
CA SER A 52 -5.06 -22.12 -16.08
C SER A 52 -5.87 -22.46 -17.34
N ILE A 53 -6.52 -21.44 -17.93
CA ILE A 53 -7.26 -21.58 -19.19
C ILE A 53 -6.30 -21.93 -20.33
N VAL A 54 -5.18 -21.21 -20.44
CA VAL A 54 -4.16 -21.46 -21.48
C VAL A 54 -3.49 -22.82 -21.30
N ALA A 55 -3.21 -23.24 -20.07
CA ALA A 55 -2.67 -24.58 -19.81
C ALA A 55 -3.66 -25.68 -20.21
N SER A 56 -4.96 -25.49 -19.98
CA SER A 56 -6.00 -26.42 -20.45
C SER A 56 -6.03 -26.50 -21.97
N PHE A 57 -5.90 -25.35 -22.63
CA PHE A 57 -5.80 -25.27 -24.09
C PHE A 57 -4.56 -25.97 -24.64
N PHE A 58 -3.39 -25.73 -24.05
CA PHE A 58 -2.15 -26.41 -24.40
C PHE A 58 -2.28 -27.94 -24.25
N LYS A 59 -2.88 -28.41 -23.15
CA LYS A 59 -3.13 -29.84 -22.93
C LYS A 59 -4.06 -30.44 -23.99
N GLU A 60 -5.11 -29.73 -24.39
CA GLU A 60 -5.98 -30.19 -25.50
C GLU A 60 -5.25 -30.23 -26.85
N LEU A 61 -4.45 -29.20 -27.18
CA LEU A 61 -3.65 -29.18 -28.41
C LEU A 61 -2.66 -30.34 -28.47
N MET A 62 -2.05 -30.70 -27.33
CA MET A 62 -1.12 -31.83 -27.25
C MET A 62 -1.83 -33.18 -27.47
N VAL A 63 -3.06 -33.35 -26.98
CA VAL A 63 -3.85 -34.57 -27.22
C VAL A 63 -4.25 -34.71 -28.69
N GLU A 64 -4.62 -33.62 -29.34
CA GLU A 64 -4.95 -33.61 -30.78
C GLU A 64 -3.73 -33.95 -31.67
N GLY A 65 -2.54 -33.46 -31.28
CA GLY A 65 -1.25 -33.85 -31.86
C GLY A 65 -0.76 -32.99 -33.04
N ASN A 66 0.58 -32.96 -33.23
CA ASN A 66 1.30 -32.26 -34.31
C ASN A 66 0.84 -30.81 -34.59
N SER A 67 0.51 -30.06 -33.54
CA SER A 67 0.36 -28.61 -33.61
C SER A 67 1.72 -27.94 -33.79
N LYS A 68 1.77 -26.83 -34.55
CA LYS A 68 2.90 -25.90 -34.41
C LYS A 68 2.85 -25.24 -33.02
N PRO A 69 4.01 -24.80 -32.47
CA PRO A 69 4.06 -24.06 -31.21
C PRO A 69 3.07 -22.89 -31.21
N PRO A 70 2.20 -22.74 -30.18
CA PRO A 70 1.27 -21.62 -30.10
C PRO A 70 1.97 -20.25 -30.03
N VAL A 71 1.23 -19.18 -30.32
CA VAL A 71 1.64 -17.81 -30.03
C VAL A 71 0.64 -17.18 -29.09
N VAL A 72 1.10 -16.69 -27.95
CA VAL A 72 0.34 -15.80 -27.08
C VAL A 72 0.69 -14.36 -27.47
N ILE A 73 -0.30 -13.53 -27.77
CA ILE A 73 -0.12 -12.12 -28.11
C ILE A 73 -0.83 -11.31 -27.02
N GLU A 74 -0.05 -10.66 -26.15
CA GLU A 74 -0.59 -9.71 -25.18
C GLU A 74 -0.65 -8.33 -25.83
N LEU A 75 -1.87 -7.77 -25.91
CA LEU A 75 -2.15 -6.46 -26.48
C LEU A 75 -2.16 -5.41 -25.37
N GLY A 76 -1.37 -4.35 -25.53
CA GLY A 76 -1.32 -3.26 -24.55
C GLY A 76 -0.61 -3.66 -23.25
N GLY A 77 0.57 -4.27 -23.35
CA GLY A 77 1.30 -4.84 -22.22
C GLY A 77 1.70 -3.86 -21.11
N GLY A 78 1.61 -2.54 -21.35
CA GLY A 78 1.82 -1.52 -20.34
C GLY A 78 3.19 -1.65 -19.66
N SER A 79 3.21 -1.86 -18.35
CA SER A 79 4.47 -2.06 -17.62
C SER A 79 5.13 -3.42 -17.86
N GLY A 80 4.43 -4.40 -18.43
CA GLY A 80 4.89 -5.80 -18.58
C GLY A 80 4.63 -6.68 -17.34
N ARG A 81 4.02 -6.10 -16.29
CA ARG A 81 3.75 -6.81 -15.04
C ARG A 81 2.84 -8.02 -15.22
N PHE A 82 1.78 -7.91 -16.01
CA PHE A 82 0.88 -9.04 -16.28
C PHE A 82 1.61 -10.17 -17.00
N ALA A 83 2.39 -9.88 -18.05
CA ALA A 83 3.22 -10.86 -18.76
C ALA A 83 4.11 -11.68 -17.80
N TRP A 84 4.81 -10.99 -16.90
CA TRP A 84 5.66 -11.63 -15.90
C TRP A 84 4.87 -12.55 -14.97
N GLN A 85 3.77 -12.05 -14.41
CA GLN A 85 2.92 -12.82 -13.51
C GLN A 85 2.30 -14.02 -14.24
N PHE A 86 1.80 -13.84 -15.45
CA PHE A 86 1.22 -14.90 -16.28
C PHE A 86 2.23 -16.00 -16.55
N LEU A 87 3.44 -15.66 -17.02
CA LEU A 87 4.48 -16.65 -17.31
C LEU A 87 4.94 -17.37 -16.04
N ASN A 88 5.10 -16.62 -14.93
CA ASN A 88 5.42 -17.20 -13.63
C ASN A 88 4.34 -18.20 -13.17
N ARG A 89 3.05 -17.84 -13.28
CA ARG A 89 1.94 -18.72 -12.91
C ARG A 89 1.86 -19.95 -13.82
N LEU A 90 1.99 -19.74 -15.13
CA LEU A 90 1.92 -20.79 -16.14
C LEU A 90 2.99 -21.87 -15.90
N PHE A 91 4.26 -21.46 -15.78
CA PHE A 91 5.37 -22.40 -15.64
C PHE A 91 5.39 -23.10 -14.28
N ASN A 92 5.13 -22.37 -13.20
CA ASN A 92 5.37 -22.89 -11.85
C ASN A 92 4.16 -23.60 -11.21
N TYR A 93 2.94 -23.45 -11.75
CA TYR A 93 1.73 -23.99 -11.12
C TYR A 93 0.83 -24.81 -12.03
N HIS A 94 0.91 -24.64 -13.35
CA HIS A 94 0.02 -25.33 -14.29
C HIS A 94 0.71 -26.46 -15.07
N PHE A 95 2.04 -26.54 -14.97
CA PHE A 95 2.89 -27.59 -15.50
C PHE A 95 3.82 -28.12 -14.40
N SER A 96 4.36 -29.31 -14.61
CA SER A 96 5.26 -29.99 -13.66
C SER A 96 6.43 -30.63 -14.40
N ASP A 97 7.44 -31.11 -13.68
CA ASP A 97 8.59 -31.78 -14.30
C ASP A 97 8.19 -33.02 -15.13
N ASP A 98 7.12 -33.71 -14.73
CA ASP A 98 6.58 -34.90 -15.43
C ASP A 98 5.59 -34.56 -16.57
N ASP A 99 5.07 -33.32 -16.59
CA ASP A 99 4.15 -32.79 -17.61
C ASP A 99 4.59 -31.36 -17.95
N PRO A 100 5.68 -31.20 -18.73
CA PRO A 100 6.29 -29.91 -18.98
C PRO A 100 5.42 -29.05 -19.89
N CYS A 101 5.53 -27.72 -19.73
CA CYS A 101 4.89 -26.77 -20.63
C CYS A 101 5.39 -26.98 -22.07
N PRO A 102 4.50 -27.09 -23.08
CA PRO A 102 4.93 -27.22 -24.47
C PRO A 102 5.63 -25.95 -24.95
N GLU A 103 6.36 -26.05 -26.06
CA GLU A 103 6.97 -24.89 -26.72
C GLU A 103 5.88 -23.90 -27.19
N PHE A 104 6.06 -22.62 -26.88
CA PHE A 104 5.23 -21.51 -27.35
C PHE A 104 6.02 -20.21 -27.41
N THR A 105 5.48 -19.20 -28.09
CA THR A 105 6.02 -17.84 -28.07
C THR A 105 5.04 -16.91 -27.38
N TYR A 106 5.50 -16.15 -26.39
CA TYR A 106 4.81 -15.02 -25.78
C TYR A 106 5.28 -13.74 -26.45
N LEU A 107 4.41 -13.13 -27.24
CA LEU A 107 4.65 -11.86 -27.90
C LEU A 107 3.99 -10.75 -27.08
N LEU A 108 4.81 -10.05 -26.29
CA LEU A 108 4.36 -8.91 -25.50
C LEU A 108 4.35 -7.66 -26.38
N THR A 109 3.18 -7.02 -26.54
CA THR A 109 3.00 -5.92 -27.48
C THR A 109 2.44 -4.65 -26.86
N ASP A 110 2.84 -3.50 -27.38
CA ASP A 110 2.30 -2.18 -27.00
C ASP A 110 2.32 -1.23 -28.20
N GLY A 111 1.48 -0.20 -28.18
CA GLY A 111 1.57 0.90 -29.15
C GLY A 111 2.77 1.82 -28.88
N SER A 112 3.19 1.93 -27.61
CA SER A 112 4.27 2.78 -27.12
C SER A 112 5.63 2.10 -27.26
N GLU A 113 6.49 2.63 -28.13
CA GLU A 113 7.87 2.18 -28.28
C GLU A 113 8.68 2.35 -26.98
N LYS A 114 8.33 3.35 -26.16
CA LYS A 114 8.96 3.56 -24.84
C LYS A 114 8.72 2.39 -23.88
N ASN A 115 7.54 1.77 -23.91
CA ASN A 115 7.24 0.58 -23.09
C ASN A 115 8.12 -0.59 -23.54
N ILE A 116 8.21 -0.81 -24.86
CA ILE A 116 9.03 -1.86 -25.48
C ILE A 116 10.51 -1.70 -25.13
N GLU A 117 11.07 -0.50 -25.27
CA GLU A 117 12.44 -0.20 -24.86
C GLU A 117 12.66 -0.41 -23.35
N GLY A 118 11.63 -0.12 -22.54
CA GLY A 118 11.62 -0.35 -21.10
C GLY A 118 11.74 -1.84 -20.77
N TRP A 119 10.96 -2.70 -21.41
CA TRP A 119 10.97 -4.15 -21.18
C TRP A 119 12.29 -4.80 -21.56
N ARG A 120 12.93 -4.34 -22.65
CA ARG A 120 14.25 -4.86 -23.09
C ARG A 120 15.36 -4.64 -22.05
N LYS A 121 15.18 -3.71 -21.11
CA LYS A 121 16.14 -3.39 -20.05
C LYS A 121 15.85 -4.14 -18.74
N LYS A 122 14.82 -5.00 -18.69
CA LYS A 122 14.41 -5.70 -17.49
C LYS A 122 15.15 -7.03 -17.37
N ASP A 123 15.98 -7.16 -16.34
CA ASP A 123 16.76 -8.38 -16.08
C ASP A 123 15.86 -9.62 -15.95
N ARG A 124 14.68 -9.49 -15.33
CA ARG A 124 13.69 -10.58 -15.22
C ARG A 124 13.22 -11.14 -16.56
N PHE A 125 13.17 -10.32 -17.61
CA PHE A 125 12.78 -10.79 -18.95
C PHE A 125 13.93 -11.42 -19.73
N ALA A 126 15.19 -11.15 -19.39
CA ALA A 126 16.34 -11.63 -20.17
C ALA A 126 16.35 -13.17 -20.35
N PRO A 127 16.14 -14.01 -19.31
CA PRO A 127 16.12 -15.46 -19.49
C PRO A 127 14.98 -15.96 -20.40
N LEU A 128 13.84 -15.26 -20.39
CA LEU A 128 12.68 -15.61 -21.22
C LEU A 128 12.91 -15.23 -22.69
N VAL A 129 13.62 -14.12 -22.93
CA VAL A 129 14.02 -13.71 -24.29
C VAL A 129 15.10 -14.63 -24.84
N GLU A 130 16.11 -14.97 -24.04
CA GLU A 130 17.21 -15.86 -24.43
C GLU A 130 16.72 -17.28 -24.78
N SER A 131 15.71 -17.77 -24.06
CA SER A 131 15.08 -19.07 -24.33
C SER A 131 14.09 -19.06 -25.50
N GLY A 132 13.76 -17.89 -26.07
CA GLY A 132 12.78 -17.75 -27.15
C GLY A 132 11.31 -17.83 -26.70
N VAL A 133 11.07 -17.91 -25.39
CA VAL A 133 9.72 -17.89 -24.80
C VAL A 133 9.09 -16.52 -24.93
N LEU A 134 9.85 -15.44 -24.77
CA LEU A 134 9.36 -14.06 -24.81
C LEU A 134 9.97 -13.27 -25.97
N ASP A 135 9.13 -12.57 -26.71
CA ASP A 135 9.55 -11.60 -27.73
C ASP A 135 8.71 -10.32 -27.59
N PHE A 136 9.21 -9.21 -28.14
CA PHE A 136 8.58 -7.90 -28.04
C PHE A 136 8.24 -7.34 -29.42
N ALA A 137 7.04 -6.78 -29.57
CA ALA A 137 6.63 -6.10 -30.79
C ALA A 137 5.84 -4.82 -30.52
N GLN A 138 5.92 -3.87 -31.45
CA GLN A 138 4.96 -2.78 -31.50
C GLN A 138 3.71 -3.24 -32.24
N LEU A 139 2.55 -2.96 -31.65
CA LEU A 139 1.25 -3.28 -32.23
C LEU A 139 0.22 -2.24 -31.82
N LEU A 140 -0.34 -1.54 -32.80
CA LEU A 140 -1.46 -0.62 -32.61
C LEU A 140 -2.77 -1.33 -32.97
N ILE A 141 -3.83 -1.00 -32.23
CA ILE A 141 -5.19 -1.47 -32.54
C ILE A 141 -5.77 -0.58 -33.63
N GLU A 142 -5.66 -1.08 -34.86
CA GLU A 142 -6.14 -0.42 -36.07
C GLU A 142 -6.71 -1.46 -37.04
N PRO A 143 -7.55 -1.07 -38.03
CA PRO A 143 -8.21 -2.01 -38.92
C PRO A 143 -7.25 -2.87 -39.75
N ASP A 144 -6.05 -2.37 -40.09
CA ASP A 144 -5.04 -3.09 -40.88
C ASP A 144 -3.72 -3.24 -40.12
N PRO A 145 -3.71 -4.00 -39.01
CA PRO A 145 -2.61 -3.98 -38.04
C PRO A 145 -1.29 -4.45 -38.62
N VAL A 146 -0.19 -3.86 -38.15
CA VAL A 146 1.19 -4.30 -38.40
C VAL A 146 1.83 -4.66 -37.08
N ILE A 147 2.31 -5.90 -36.97
CA ILE A 147 3.09 -6.38 -35.83
C ILE A 147 4.56 -6.12 -36.16
N ARG A 148 5.16 -5.11 -35.52
CA ARG A 148 6.54 -4.67 -35.80
C ARG A 148 7.48 -5.29 -34.78
N LYS A 149 8.26 -6.26 -35.23
CA LYS A 149 9.30 -6.93 -34.44
C LYS A 149 10.68 -6.40 -34.82
N ALA A 150 11.69 -6.75 -34.04
CA ALA A 150 13.08 -6.42 -34.37
C ALA A 150 13.56 -7.10 -35.68
N ASP A 151 12.97 -8.25 -36.03
CA ASP A 151 13.32 -9.06 -37.21
C ASP A 151 12.44 -8.78 -38.44
N GLY A 152 11.42 -7.92 -38.33
CA GLY A 152 10.59 -7.52 -39.48
C GLY A 152 9.18 -7.06 -39.13
N GLU A 153 8.41 -6.78 -40.17
CA GLU A 153 6.98 -6.47 -40.08
C GLU A 153 6.15 -7.70 -40.43
N PHE A 154 5.15 -7.99 -39.60
CA PHE A 154 4.27 -9.14 -39.76
C PHE A 154 2.80 -8.68 -39.76
N LYS A 155 1.95 -9.48 -40.37
CA LYS A 155 0.50 -9.36 -40.37
C LYS A 155 -0.12 -10.50 -39.56
N PRO A 156 -1.34 -10.34 -39.02
CA PRO A 156 -2.07 -11.42 -38.34
C PRO A 156 -2.10 -12.74 -39.14
N ALA A 157 -2.22 -12.64 -40.46
CA ALA A 157 -2.23 -13.78 -41.38
C ALA A 157 -0.92 -14.60 -41.38
N ASP A 158 0.23 -13.99 -41.05
CA ASP A 158 1.51 -14.70 -40.96
C ASP A 158 1.56 -15.69 -39.79
N PHE A 159 0.61 -15.59 -38.85
CA PHE A 159 0.46 -16.49 -37.72
C PHE A 159 -0.66 -17.53 -37.93
N ALA A 160 -1.36 -17.53 -39.08
CA ALA A 160 -2.60 -18.29 -39.31
C ALA A 160 -2.43 -19.82 -39.27
N ASP A 161 -1.20 -20.33 -39.35
CA ASP A 161 -0.86 -21.75 -39.30
C ASP A 161 -0.41 -22.23 -37.91
N ARG A 162 -0.40 -21.35 -36.91
CA ARG A 162 -0.13 -21.63 -35.49
C ARG A 162 -1.39 -21.35 -34.66
N PRO A 163 -1.68 -22.12 -33.60
CA PRO A 163 -2.71 -21.71 -32.64
C PRO A 163 -2.34 -20.37 -32.02
N VAL A 164 -3.33 -19.48 -31.83
CA VAL A 164 -3.11 -18.15 -31.27
C VAL A 164 -3.94 -17.96 -30.00
N ILE A 165 -3.34 -17.38 -28.98
CA ILE A 165 -4.03 -16.84 -27.82
C ILE A 165 -3.82 -15.33 -27.84
N ILE A 166 -4.89 -14.55 -27.81
CA ILE A 166 -4.83 -13.11 -27.66
C ILE A 166 -5.24 -12.77 -26.22
N VAL A 167 -4.44 -11.94 -25.54
CA VAL A 167 -4.77 -11.39 -24.23
C VAL A 167 -5.00 -9.89 -24.39
N ALA A 168 -6.16 -9.39 -23.97
CA ALA A 168 -6.55 -7.99 -24.05
C ALA A 168 -7.16 -7.54 -22.71
N ASN A 169 -6.35 -6.97 -21.83
CA ASN A 169 -6.79 -6.47 -20.53
C ASN A 169 -6.73 -4.94 -20.51
N TYR A 170 -7.80 -4.26 -20.10
CA TYR A 170 -7.90 -2.79 -20.05
C TYR A 170 -7.44 -2.13 -21.35
N LEU A 171 -7.96 -2.67 -22.45
CA LEU A 171 -7.58 -2.29 -23.79
C LEU A 171 -8.80 -1.81 -24.56
N PHE A 172 -9.86 -2.61 -24.65
CA PHE A 172 -11.00 -2.25 -25.50
C PHE A 172 -11.87 -1.15 -24.88
N ASP A 173 -11.69 -0.86 -23.59
CA ASP A 173 -12.26 0.29 -22.88
C ASP A 173 -11.51 1.62 -23.10
N SER A 174 -10.36 1.56 -23.77
CA SER A 174 -9.48 2.70 -24.04
C SER A 174 -9.16 2.88 -25.53
N ILE A 175 -10.01 2.33 -26.41
CA ILE A 175 -9.95 2.52 -27.87
C ILE A 175 -11.23 3.20 -28.36
N ALA A 176 -11.12 4.00 -29.42
CA ALA A 176 -12.27 4.71 -29.97
C ALA A 176 -13.41 3.76 -30.36
N ALA A 177 -14.62 4.12 -29.94
CA ALA A 177 -15.84 3.38 -30.20
C ALA A 177 -16.92 4.28 -30.83
N ASN A 178 -17.90 3.65 -31.48
CA ASN A 178 -19.15 4.29 -31.85
C ASN A 178 -20.22 4.00 -30.79
N MET A 179 -21.31 4.77 -30.79
CA MET A 179 -22.42 4.56 -29.87
C MET A 179 -23.76 4.80 -30.57
N PHE A 180 -24.66 3.85 -30.36
CA PHE A 180 -26.04 3.91 -30.82
C PHE A 180 -26.98 3.94 -29.63
N ARG A 181 -28.18 4.47 -29.83
CA ARG A 181 -29.26 4.39 -28.85
C ARG A 181 -30.39 3.57 -29.44
N ILE A 182 -30.83 2.55 -28.71
CA ILE A 182 -32.04 1.82 -29.04
C ILE A 182 -33.18 2.44 -28.25
N LYS A 183 -34.21 2.90 -28.94
CA LYS A 183 -35.39 3.50 -28.31
C LYS A 183 -36.66 3.05 -29.02
N ASN A 184 -37.54 2.34 -28.31
CA ASN A 184 -38.78 1.80 -28.89
C ASN A 184 -38.52 0.99 -30.19
N HIS A 185 -37.50 0.12 -30.16
CA HIS A 185 -37.03 -0.67 -31.30
C HIS A 185 -36.45 0.13 -32.48
N GLN A 186 -36.31 1.44 -32.35
CA GLN A 186 -35.61 2.28 -33.35
C GLN A 186 -34.15 2.43 -32.99
N ILE A 187 -33.29 2.37 -34.01
CA ILE A 187 -31.85 2.61 -33.90
C ILE A 187 -31.59 4.10 -34.17
N GLU A 188 -30.98 4.79 -33.22
CA GLU A 188 -30.59 6.19 -33.33
C GLU A 188 -29.07 6.35 -33.22
N GLN A 189 -28.47 7.17 -34.09
CA GLN A 189 -27.06 7.56 -34.01
C GLN A 189 -26.87 8.52 -32.84
N VAL A 190 -25.90 8.26 -31.96
CA VAL A 190 -25.57 9.18 -30.87
C VAL A 190 -24.54 10.22 -31.31
N PHE A 191 -24.76 11.44 -30.81
CA PHE A 191 -23.90 12.61 -30.89
C PHE A 191 -23.55 13.07 -29.46
N VAL A 192 -22.29 13.44 -29.24
CA VAL A 192 -21.79 13.90 -27.95
C VAL A 192 -21.30 15.35 -28.05
N GLN A 193 -21.64 16.16 -27.06
CA GLN A 193 -21.02 17.45 -26.79
C GLN A 193 -20.07 17.29 -25.61
N THR A 194 -18.83 17.74 -25.77
CA THR A 194 -17.81 17.72 -24.72
C THR A 194 -17.66 19.12 -24.12
N GLU A 195 -17.73 19.22 -22.80
CA GLU A 195 -17.56 20.45 -22.03
C GLU A 195 -16.39 20.31 -21.04
N SER A 196 -15.81 21.42 -20.60
CA SER A 196 -14.80 21.43 -19.53
C SER A 196 -15.07 22.55 -18.54
N THR A 197 -14.87 22.30 -17.24
CA THR A 197 -14.88 23.35 -16.21
C THR A 197 -13.72 24.34 -16.36
N GLU A 198 -12.65 23.95 -17.06
CA GLU A 198 -11.48 24.79 -17.30
C GLU A 198 -11.63 25.66 -18.55
N ARG A 199 -11.18 26.92 -18.45
CA ARG A 199 -11.04 27.78 -19.64
C ARG A 199 -9.75 27.44 -20.36
N LYS A 200 -9.82 27.37 -21.70
CA LYS A 200 -8.65 27.06 -22.56
C LYS A 200 -8.03 25.69 -22.24
N PHE A 201 -8.85 24.70 -21.89
CA PHE A 201 -8.42 23.34 -21.59
C PHE A 201 -7.47 22.76 -22.65
N LEU A 202 -7.77 22.97 -23.94
CA LEU A 202 -6.97 22.45 -25.05
C LEU A 202 -5.57 23.09 -25.20
N ASP A 203 -5.33 24.24 -24.56
CA ASP A 203 -4.05 24.97 -24.61
C ASP A 203 -3.00 24.35 -23.66
N ARG A 204 -3.37 23.34 -22.87
CA ARG A 204 -2.53 22.68 -21.88
C ARG A 204 -2.27 21.21 -22.25
N PRO A 205 -1.23 20.58 -21.66
CA PRO A 205 -1.11 19.14 -21.64
C PRO A 205 -2.34 18.48 -20.99
N ILE A 206 -2.78 17.36 -21.54
CA ILE A 206 -3.89 16.54 -21.05
C ILE A 206 -3.32 15.51 -20.07
N THR A 207 -3.44 15.81 -18.77
CA THR A 207 -2.93 14.94 -17.69
C THR A 207 -4.03 14.38 -16.80
N SER A 208 -5.29 14.78 -17.02
CA SER A 208 -6.48 14.33 -16.29
C SER A 208 -7.74 14.69 -17.08
N PHE A 209 -8.82 13.95 -16.84
CA PHE A 209 -10.14 14.17 -17.43
C PHE A 209 -11.20 14.63 -16.42
N GLN A 210 -10.85 14.82 -15.14
CA GLN A 210 -11.79 15.24 -14.09
C GLN A 210 -12.52 16.58 -14.36
N SER A 211 -11.95 17.42 -15.23
CA SER A 211 -12.60 18.68 -15.63
C SER A 211 -13.61 18.52 -16.76
N ILE A 212 -13.63 17.37 -17.44
CA ILE A 212 -14.45 17.08 -18.61
C ILE A 212 -15.84 16.59 -18.19
N SER A 213 -16.84 16.95 -18.99
CA SER A 213 -18.18 16.38 -18.92
C SER A 213 -18.81 16.31 -20.31
N GLU A 214 -19.90 15.56 -20.41
CA GLU A 214 -20.53 15.20 -21.66
C GLU A 214 -22.04 15.47 -21.66
N ARG A 215 -22.60 15.63 -22.86
CA ARG A 215 -24.04 15.58 -23.11
C ARG A 215 -24.31 14.79 -24.37
N PHE A 216 -25.35 13.97 -24.34
CA PHE A 216 -25.76 13.16 -25.48
C PHE A 216 -27.03 13.71 -26.16
N GLN A 217 -27.05 13.57 -27.48
CA GLN A 217 -28.25 13.68 -28.32
C GLN A 217 -28.24 12.52 -29.30
N SER A 218 -29.42 12.09 -29.75
CA SER A 218 -29.53 10.98 -30.69
C SER A 218 -30.50 11.33 -31.83
N ARG A 219 -30.29 10.72 -33.00
CA ARG A 219 -31.14 10.92 -34.19
C ARG A 219 -31.42 9.58 -34.89
N PRO A 220 -32.67 9.30 -35.29
CA PRO A 220 -32.99 8.07 -36.02
C PRO A 220 -32.14 7.86 -37.27
N ILE A 221 -31.64 6.63 -37.44
CA ILE A 221 -30.95 6.19 -38.65
C ILE A 221 -32.01 5.60 -39.59
N LYS A 222 -31.98 6.00 -40.86
CA LYS A 222 -32.86 5.45 -41.91
C LYS A 222 -32.24 4.32 -42.70
N ASP A 223 -30.92 4.18 -42.59
CA ASP A 223 -30.15 3.13 -43.24
C ASP A 223 -30.27 1.84 -42.44
N ASP A 224 -30.41 0.71 -43.13
CA ASP A 224 -30.42 -0.62 -42.52
C ASP A 224 -29.00 -1.12 -42.23
N THR A 225 -27.95 -0.42 -42.69
CA THR A 225 -26.54 -0.71 -42.40
C THR A 225 -25.88 0.45 -41.64
N PRO A 226 -26.17 0.63 -40.33
CA PRO A 226 -25.71 1.79 -39.57
C PRO A 226 -24.18 1.92 -39.46
N THR A 227 -23.44 0.80 -39.53
CA THR A 227 -21.96 0.78 -39.50
C THR A 227 -21.34 0.41 -40.84
N GLY A 228 -22.10 -0.26 -41.71
CA GLY A 228 -21.61 -0.85 -42.95
C GLY A 228 -20.88 -2.19 -42.76
N HIS A 229 -20.72 -2.64 -41.51
CA HIS A 229 -20.07 -3.91 -41.18
C HIS A 229 -21.15 -4.99 -40.92
N PRO A 230 -21.23 -6.07 -41.73
CA PRO A 230 -22.36 -7.01 -41.70
C PRO A 230 -22.66 -7.65 -40.34
N ILE A 231 -21.61 -8.10 -39.62
CA ILE A 231 -21.74 -8.74 -38.30
C ILE A 231 -22.20 -7.73 -37.24
N ILE A 232 -21.61 -6.53 -37.22
CA ILE A 232 -21.95 -5.47 -36.29
C ILE A 232 -23.41 -5.01 -36.51
N ASP A 233 -23.78 -4.77 -37.76
CA ASP A 233 -25.15 -4.37 -38.11
C ASP A 233 -26.16 -5.45 -37.72
N ALA A 234 -25.86 -6.74 -37.96
CA ALA A 234 -26.72 -7.84 -37.52
C ALA A 234 -26.88 -7.89 -35.99
N ALA A 235 -25.81 -7.63 -35.23
CA ALA A 235 -25.87 -7.57 -33.77
C ALA A 235 -26.70 -6.38 -33.28
N ILE A 236 -26.52 -5.18 -33.84
CA ILE A 236 -27.30 -3.98 -33.51
C ILE A 236 -28.79 -4.23 -33.77
N HIS A 237 -29.15 -4.82 -34.92
CA HIS A 237 -30.53 -5.20 -35.23
C HIS A 237 -31.09 -6.26 -34.27
N SER A 238 -30.24 -7.18 -33.79
CA SER A 238 -30.62 -8.13 -32.75
C SER A 238 -30.94 -7.42 -31.44
N TYR A 239 -30.09 -6.48 -31.00
CA TYR A 239 -30.33 -5.67 -29.81
C TYR A 239 -31.58 -4.80 -29.93
N ALA A 240 -31.87 -4.25 -31.12
CA ALA A 240 -33.06 -3.45 -31.39
C ALA A 240 -34.40 -4.21 -31.17
N LYS A 241 -34.39 -5.56 -31.19
CA LYS A 241 -35.57 -6.38 -30.86
C LYS A 241 -35.93 -6.31 -29.38
N ARG A 242 -35.00 -5.92 -28.51
CA ARG A 242 -35.23 -5.80 -27.07
C ARG A 242 -36.07 -4.54 -26.78
N PRO A 243 -37.06 -4.60 -25.88
CA PRO A 243 -37.77 -3.41 -25.44
C PRO A 243 -36.85 -2.58 -24.54
N GLY A 244 -36.97 -1.25 -24.59
CA GLY A 244 -36.25 -0.35 -23.70
C GLY A 244 -35.77 0.93 -24.36
N ASP A 245 -34.97 1.66 -23.60
CA ASP A 245 -34.25 2.87 -23.99
C ASP A 245 -32.84 2.78 -23.40
N PHE A 246 -31.85 2.46 -24.24
CA PHE A 246 -30.49 2.16 -23.79
C PHE A 246 -29.44 2.49 -24.85
N HIS A 247 -28.21 2.71 -24.42
CA HIS A 247 -27.05 2.86 -25.28
C HIS A 247 -26.44 1.50 -25.64
N VAL A 248 -25.90 1.41 -26.84
CA VAL A 248 -25.09 0.29 -27.34
C VAL A 248 -23.77 0.87 -27.80
N VAL A 249 -22.72 0.61 -27.03
CA VAL A 249 -21.34 0.91 -27.42
C VAL A 249 -20.90 -0.13 -28.45
N VAL A 250 -20.25 0.33 -29.52
CA VAL A 250 -19.80 -0.49 -30.65
C VAL A 250 -18.31 -0.22 -30.86
N PRO A 251 -17.43 -1.10 -30.36
CA PRO A 251 -15.97 -0.98 -30.52
C PRO A 251 -15.54 -1.45 -31.92
N GLN A 252 -16.01 -0.77 -32.97
CA GLN A 252 -15.83 -1.20 -34.37
C GLN A 252 -14.36 -1.40 -34.76
N ILE A 253 -13.47 -0.47 -34.38
CA ILE A 253 -12.02 -0.58 -34.70
C ILE A 253 -11.43 -1.84 -34.07
N CYS A 254 -11.79 -2.15 -32.82
CA CYS A 254 -11.32 -3.35 -32.12
C CYS A 254 -11.87 -4.62 -32.78
N MET A 255 -13.12 -4.61 -33.24
CA MET A 255 -13.72 -5.74 -33.94
C MET A 255 -13.04 -5.99 -35.29
N GLU A 256 -12.82 -4.95 -36.09
CA GLU A 256 -12.11 -5.04 -37.37
C GLU A 256 -10.67 -5.54 -37.18
N PHE A 257 -10.00 -5.10 -36.11
CA PHE A 257 -8.68 -5.60 -35.72
C PHE A 257 -8.71 -7.12 -35.40
N ILE A 258 -9.61 -7.56 -34.52
CA ILE A 258 -9.71 -8.98 -34.12
C ILE A 258 -10.13 -9.85 -35.31
N GLU A 259 -10.99 -9.36 -36.20
CA GLU A 259 -11.44 -10.08 -37.38
C GLU A 259 -10.26 -10.54 -38.27
N LYS A 260 -9.17 -9.78 -38.33
CA LYS A 260 -7.94 -10.17 -39.06
C LYS A 260 -7.28 -11.44 -38.52
N PHE A 261 -7.62 -11.88 -37.31
CA PHE A 261 -7.11 -13.12 -36.73
C PHE A 261 -8.06 -14.31 -36.87
N LEU A 262 -9.33 -14.10 -37.28
CA LEU A 262 -10.37 -15.14 -37.27
C LEU A 262 -10.34 -16.05 -38.50
N ASP A 263 -9.90 -15.55 -39.66
CA ASP A 263 -9.73 -16.38 -40.85
C ASP A 263 -8.45 -17.21 -40.79
N ARG A 264 -8.52 -18.36 -40.12
CA ARG A 264 -7.35 -19.23 -39.87
C ARG A 264 -7.70 -20.71 -39.90
N ASP A 265 -6.69 -21.55 -40.17
CA ASP A 265 -6.83 -23.00 -40.11
C ASP A 265 -6.76 -23.52 -38.67
N THR A 266 -5.97 -22.90 -37.80
CA THR A 266 -5.72 -23.33 -36.41
C THR A 266 -6.69 -22.72 -35.39
N PRO A 267 -6.76 -23.26 -34.16
CA PRO A 267 -7.61 -22.68 -33.12
C PRO A 267 -7.12 -21.31 -32.65
N LEU A 268 -8.05 -20.48 -32.18
CA LEU A 268 -7.77 -19.19 -31.55
C LEU A 268 -8.54 -19.03 -30.24
N LEU A 269 -7.87 -18.49 -29.23
CA LEU A 269 -8.49 -17.97 -28.01
C LEU A 269 -8.31 -16.46 -27.95
N LEU A 270 -9.32 -15.75 -27.44
CA LEU A 270 -9.22 -14.37 -26.98
C LEU A 270 -9.66 -14.33 -25.52
N LEU A 271 -8.76 -13.90 -24.65
CA LEU A 271 -9.00 -13.63 -23.24
C LEU A 271 -9.07 -12.11 -23.08
N ALA A 272 -10.25 -11.59 -22.75
CA ALA A 272 -10.50 -10.18 -22.62
C ALA A 272 -11.01 -9.82 -21.22
N GLY A 273 -10.41 -8.81 -20.60
CA GLY A 273 -10.77 -8.29 -19.28
C GLY A 273 -10.84 -6.76 -19.31
N ASP A 274 -12.05 -6.20 -19.36
CA ASP A 274 -12.26 -4.76 -19.55
C ASP A 274 -13.40 -4.23 -18.67
N LEU A 275 -13.47 -2.91 -18.51
CA LEU A 275 -14.72 -2.22 -18.21
C LEU A 275 -15.72 -2.54 -19.33
N ALA A 276 -16.67 -3.46 -19.12
CA ALA A 276 -17.42 -4.01 -20.24
C ALA A 276 -18.78 -4.61 -19.90
N TYR A 277 -19.70 -4.48 -20.86
CA TYR A 277 -20.93 -5.25 -20.92
C TYR A 277 -20.69 -6.61 -21.56
N SER A 278 -21.03 -7.68 -20.86
CA SER A 278 -20.94 -9.07 -21.32
C SER A 278 -22.28 -9.67 -21.75
N ASP A 279 -23.38 -9.06 -21.32
CA ASP A 279 -24.75 -9.43 -21.63
C ASP A 279 -25.57 -8.19 -22.01
N PRO A 280 -26.42 -8.26 -23.06
CA PRO A 280 -27.26 -7.12 -23.47
C PRO A 280 -28.29 -6.67 -22.41
N SER A 281 -28.48 -7.39 -21.31
CA SER A 281 -29.27 -6.94 -20.15
C SER A 281 -28.59 -5.84 -19.34
N GLU A 282 -27.27 -5.68 -19.49
CA GLU A 282 -26.49 -4.65 -18.80
C GLU A 282 -26.55 -3.30 -19.54
N PHE A 283 -27.04 -3.28 -20.79
CA PHE A 283 -27.18 -2.04 -21.56
C PHE A 283 -28.18 -1.09 -20.90
N GLU A 284 -27.74 0.13 -20.65
CA GLU A 284 -28.51 1.17 -19.97
C GLU A 284 -28.40 2.53 -20.68
N LEU A 285 -29.19 3.51 -20.22
CA LEU A 285 -29.18 4.87 -20.77
C LEU A 285 -28.12 5.77 -20.12
N GLU A 286 -27.48 5.30 -19.04
CA GLU A 286 -26.42 6.04 -18.37
C GLU A 286 -25.22 6.26 -19.29
N SER A 287 -24.33 7.17 -18.88
CA SER A 287 -23.13 7.45 -19.65
C SER A 287 -22.20 6.25 -19.57
N PRO A 288 -21.74 5.71 -20.70
CA PRO A 288 -20.72 4.68 -20.66
C PRO A 288 -19.32 5.26 -20.47
N LEU A 289 -19.17 6.60 -20.35
CA LEU A 289 -17.88 7.27 -20.27
C LEU A 289 -17.47 7.48 -18.81
N ILE A 290 -16.19 7.25 -18.53
CA ILE A 290 -15.56 7.49 -17.24
C ILE A 290 -14.55 8.62 -17.40
N PHE A 291 -14.78 9.74 -16.72
CA PHE A 291 -13.89 10.89 -16.68
C PHE A 291 -13.29 11.05 -15.28
N ASP A 292 -12.06 10.60 -15.10
CA ASP A 292 -11.31 10.72 -13.84
C ASP A 292 -9.87 11.21 -14.12
N THR A 293 -8.89 10.83 -13.31
CA THR A 293 -7.46 10.97 -13.58
C THR A 293 -7.06 10.35 -14.93
N TYR A 294 -7.87 9.41 -15.43
CA TYR A 294 -7.81 8.80 -16.75
C TYR A 294 -9.17 8.89 -17.47
N PHE A 295 -9.22 8.47 -18.73
CA PHE A 295 -10.46 8.30 -19.49
C PHE A 295 -10.59 6.86 -19.96
N ALA A 296 -11.77 6.29 -19.76
CA ALA A 296 -12.17 4.97 -20.25
C ALA A 296 -13.66 4.97 -20.59
N HIS A 297 -14.14 3.89 -21.19
CA HIS A 297 -15.56 3.67 -21.37
C HIS A 297 -15.95 2.20 -21.20
N TYR A 298 -17.19 1.93 -20.81
CA TYR A 298 -17.71 0.55 -20.86
C TYR A 298 -17.76 0.09 -22.32
N THR A 299 -16.94 -0.90 -22.66
CA THR A 299 -16.94 -1.54 -23.97
C THR A 299 -18.02 -2.62 -24.05
N ASN A 300 -18.19 -3.23 -25.22
CA ASN A 300 -19.18 -4.27 -25.45
C ASN A 300 -18.47 -5.59 -25.76
N LEU A 301 -18.26 -6.43 -24.76
CA LEU A 301 -17.66 -7.75 -24.98
C LEU A 301 -18.66 -8.73 -25.62
N HIS A 302 -19.98 -8.55 -25.38
CA HIS A 302 -21.00 -9.39 -26.00
C HIS A 302 -20.95 -9.35 -27.55
N ILE A 303 -20.68 -8.19 -28.16
CA ILE A 303 -20.61 -8.09 -29.63
C ILE A 303 -19.42 -8.85 -30.23
N PHE A 304 -18.31 -9.01 -29.49
CA PHE A 304 -17.24 -9.92 -29.89
C PHE A 304 -17.72 -11.38 -29.83
N GLY A 305 -18.55 -11.74 -28.85
CA GLY A 305 -19.20 -13.06 -28.80
C GLY A 305 -20.05 -13.34 -30.04
N GLU A 306 -20.85 -12.38 -30.49
CA GLU A 306 -21.61 -12.47 -31.74
C GLU A 306 -20.70 -12.66 -32.96
N MET A 307 -19.57 -11.94 -33.00
CA MET A 307 -18.56 -12.11 -34.05
C MET A 307 -17.95 -13.52 -34.02
N PHE A 308 -17.49 -14.01 -32.86
CA PHE A 308 -16.93 -15.37 -32.78
C PHE A 308 -17.96 -16.43 -33.20
N ARG A 309 -19.23 -16.31 -32.79
CA ARG A 309 -20.30 -17.23 -33.22
C ARG A 309 -20.53 -17.20 -34.73
N ALA A 310 -20.44 -16.03 -35.36
CA ALA A 310 -20.53 -15.91 -36.82
C ALA A 310 -19.41 -16.66 -37.55
N TYR A 311 -18.24 -16.83 -36.91
CA TYR A 311 -17.11 -17.64 -37.41
C TYR A 311 -17.12 -19.10 -36.92
N GLY A 312 -18.15 -19.54 -36.18
CA GLY A 312 -18.27 -20.90 -35.64
C GLY A 312 -17.57 -21.12 -34.30
N GLY A 313 -17.19 -20.05 -33.61
CA GLY A 313 -16.67 -20.05 -32.25
C GLY A 313 -17.76 -19.90 -31.19
N ASP A 314 -17.32 -19.63 -29.96
CA ASP A 314 -18.20 -19.43 -28.80
C ASP A 314 -17.57 -18.46 -27.76
N MET A 315 -18.36 -18.03 -26.79
CA MET A 315 -17.96 -17.12 -25.71
C MET A 315 -18.40 -17.65 -24.34
N GLN A 316 -17.49 -17.59 -23.36
CA GLN A 316 -17.72 -17.87 -21.96
C GLN A 316 -17.39 -16.62 -21.15
N SER A 317 -18.39 -16.00 -20.54
CA SER A 317 -18.24 -14.84 -19.66
C SER A 317 -18.48 -15.22 -18.21
N GLN A 318 -18.08 -14.32 -17.32
CA GLN A 318 -18.46 -14.41 -15.91
C GLN A 318 -19.98 -14.46 -15.73
N ARG A 319 -20.41 -15.17 -14.69
CA ARG A 319 -21.84 -15.35 -14.40
C ARG A 319 -22.45 -14.10 -13.76
N HIS A 320 -21.71 -13.48 -12.84
CA HIS A 320 -22.12 -12.26 -12.16
C HIS A 320 -21.78 -11.08 -13.06
N LYS A 321 -22.84 -10.39 -13.48
CA LYS A 321 -22.78 -9.25 -14.38
C LYS A 321 -22.29 -8.03 -13.61
N ASP A 322 -21.13 -7.53 -13.98
CA ASP A 322 -20.54 -6.32 -13.43
C ASP A 322 -19.78 -5.61 -14.55
N ALA A 323 -20.23 -4.40 -14.89
CA ALA A 323 -19.62 -3.61 -15.95
C ALA A 323 -18.28 -3.00 -15.51
N ASN A 324 -18.02 -2.89 -14.19
CA ASN A 324 -16.76 -2.37 -13.66
C ASN A 324 -15.58 -3.29 -13.98
N PHE A 325 -15.84 -4.58 -14.16
CA PHE A 325 -14.89 -5.50 -14.76
C PHE A 325 -15.56 -6.77 -15.26
N SER A 326 -15.40 -7.03 -16.56
CA SER A 326 -15.86 -8.27 -17.16
C SER A 326 -14.73 -9.04 -17.81
N CYS A 327 -14.54 -10.28 -17.36
CA CYS A 327 -13.64 -11.26 -17.97
C CYS A 327 -14.41 -12.22 -18.88
N SER A 328 -13.89 -12.43 -20.09
CA SER A 328 -14.47 -13.35 -21.06
C SER A 328 -13.40 -14.14 -21.83
N LEU A 329 -13.65 -15.43 -21.99
CA LEU A 329 -12.99 -16.28 -22.98
C LEU A 329 -13.84 -16.32 -24.25
N LEU A 330 -13.25 -15.99 -25.39
CA LEU A 330 -13.79 -16.27 -26.71
C LEU A 330 -12.92 -17.33 -27.38
N SER A 331 -13.54 -18.36 -27.94
CA SER A 331 -12.84 -19.54 -28.47
C SER A 331 -13.31 -19.88 -29.88
N LEU A 332 -12.34 -20.17 -30.75
CA LEU A 332 -12.56 -20.59 -32.13
C LEU A 332 -11.76 -21.88 -32.39
N PRO A 333 -12.41 -23.02 -32.69
CA PRO A 333 -11.72 -24.28 -32.98
C PRO A 333 -10.77 -24.24 -34.19
N GLY A 334 -11.00 -23.35 -35.17
CA GLY A 334 -10.25 -23.33 -36.43
C GLY A 334 -10.96 -24.09 -37.56
N LYS A 335 -10.31 -24.22 -38.73
CA LYS A 335 -10.88 -24.86 -39.94
C LYS A 335 -10.29 -26.26 -40.18
N LYS A 336 -10.89 -26.99 -41.13
CA LYS A 336 -10.43 -28.30 -41.60
C LYS A 336 -10.33 -29.29 -40.43
N LYS A 337 -9.16 -29.90 -40.21
CA LYS A 337 -8.96 -30.91 -39.15
C LYS A 337 -9.31 -30.40 -37.75
N TRP A 338 -9.21 -29.09 -37.51
CA TRP A 338 -9.43 -28.50 -36.20
C TRP A 338 -10.91 -28.24 -35.88
N GLN A 339 -11.82 -28.37 -36.84
CA GLN A 339 -13.27 -28.19 -36.59
C GLN A 339 -13.84 -29.21 -35.61
N GLU A 340 -13.19 -30.38 -35.48
CA GLU A 340 -13.60 -31.43 -34.55
C GLU A 340 -13.06 -31.20 -33.12
N LEU A 341 -12.11 -30.28 -32.94
CA LEU A 341 -11.56 -29.94 -31.63
C LEU A 341 -12.61 -29.12 -30.85
N SER A 342 -13.31 -29.77 -29.92
CA SER A 342 -14.42 -29.15 -29.19
C SER A 342 -14.00 -28.03 -28.24
N LEU A 343 -12.70 -27.95 -27.90
CA LEU A 343 -12.15 -27.09 -26.84
C LEU A 343 -12.89 -27.27 -25.51
N GLY A 344 -13.40 -28.48 -25.27
CA GLY A 344 -14.33 -28.78 -24.19
C GLY A 344 -13.72 -28.51 -22.82
N ARG A 345 -12.49 -28.98 -22.57
CA ARG A 345 -11.82 -28.81 -21.27
C ARG A 345 -11.46 -27.34 -21.04
N THR A 346 -11.03 -26.64 -22.08
CA THR A 346 -10.67 -25.22 -22.04
C THR A 346 -11.89 -24.38 -21.67
N ARG A 347 -13.04 -24.65 -22.30
CA ARG A 347 -14.31 -23.98 -22.01
C ARG A 347 -14.83 -24.33 -20.62
N GLU A 348 -14.73 -25.59 -20.20
CA GLU A 348 -15.09 -26.03 -18.84
C GLU A 348 -14.23 -25.36 -17.77
N THR A 349 -12.91 -25.29 -17.96
CA THR A 349 -11.98 -24.58 -17.07
C THR A 349 -12.35 -23.09 -16.98
N ALA A 350 -12.56 -22.43 -18.12
CA ALA A 350 -12.93 -21.02 -18.14
C ALA A 350 -14.27 -20.77 -17.42
N LEU A 351 -15.29 -21.59 -17.69
CA LEU A 351 -16.55 -21.52 -16.97
C LEU A 351 -16.34 -21.72 -15.46
N ALA A 352 -15.56 -22.71 -15.03
CA ALA A 352 -15.33 -22.95 -13.61
C ALA A 352 -14.67 -21.75 -12.90
N LEU A 353 -13.71 -21.10 -13.57
CA LEU A 353 -12.97 -19.97 -12.99
C LEU A 353 -13.73 -18.64 -13.07
N LEU A 354 -14.63 -18.46 -14.03
CA LEU A 354 -15.40 -17.22 -14.20
C LEU A 354 -16.80 -17.27 -13.57
N LYS A 355 -17.27 -18.45 -13.13
CA LYS A 355 -18.68 -18.65 -12.74
C LYS A 355 -19.04 -18.12 -11.36
N ASP A 356 -18.28 -18.43 -10.31
CA ASP A 356 -18.74 -18.13 -8.94
C ASP A 356 -17.84 -17.09 -8.23
N PHE A 357 -16.54 -17.06 -8.51
CA PHE A 357 -15.59 -16.12 -7.93
C PHE A 357 -14.55 -15.71 -8.99
N ASN A 358 -14.70 -14.52 -9.54
CA ASN A 358 -13.94 -14.07 -10.71
C ASN A 358 -12.74 -13.16 -10.31
N PRO A 359 -11.85 -12.79 -11.25
CA PRO A 359 -10.69 -11.96 -10.94
C PRO A 359 -10.99 -10.59 -10.32
N TYR A 360 -12.15 -9.99 -10.60
CA TYR A 360 -12.57 -8.73 -9.97
C TYR A 360 -13.04 -8.92 -8.55
N ASP A 361 -13.79 -9.99 -8.26
CA ASP A 361 -14.19 -10.31 -6.89
C ASP A 361 -12.93 -10.48 -6.00
N ALA A 362 -11.87 -11.06 -6.55
CA ALA A 362 -10.57 -11.16 -5.88
C ALA A 362 -9.96 -9.79 -5.61
N HIS A 363 -10.01 -8.87 -6.58
CA HIS A 363 -9.51 -7.51 -6.44
C HIS A 363 -10.25 -6.74 -5.32
N GLU A 364 -11.59 -6.74 -5.33
CA GLU A 364 -12.41 -6.05 -4.33
C GLU A 364 -12.18 -6.60 -2.91
N ILE A 365 -12.05 -7.93 -2.77
CA ILE A 365 -11.75 -8.54 -1.47
C ILE A 365 -10.34 -8.19 -1.00
N ILE A 366 -9.36 -8.20 -1.90
CA ILE A 366 -7.99 -7.80 -1.57
C ILE A 366 -7.98 -6.34 -1.09
N GLU A 367 -8.63 -5.43 -1.80
CA GLU A 367 -8.71 -4.01 -1.42
C GLU A 367 -9.40 -3.82 -0.06
N LEU A 368 -10.51 -4.53 0.18
CA LEU A 368 -11.19 -4.52 1.48
C LEU A 368 -10.25 -4.97 2.61
N ILE A 369 -9.50 -6.05 2.39
CA ILE A 369 -8.65 -6.64 3.43
C ILE A 369 -7.40 -5.78 3.66
N GLU A 370 -6.80 -5.22 2.62
CA GLU A 370 -5.69 -4.26 2.74
C GLU A 370 -6.10 -3.05 3.59
N ASN A 371 -7.32 -2.54 3.42
CA ASN A 371 -7.87 -1.43 4.20
C ASN A 371 -8.23 -1.78 5.66
N THR A 372 -8.19 -3.05 6.04
CA THR A 372 -8.51 -3.54 7.39
C THR A 372 -7.35 -4.29 8.04
N ALA A 373 -6.15 -4.19 7.45
CA ALA A 373 -5.02 -5.03 7.79
C ALA A 373 -4.43 -4.80 9.19
N GLU A 374 -4.73 -3.67 9.83
CA GLU A 374 -4.23 -3.26 11.16
C GLU A 374 -4.46 -4.30 12.27
N ASP A 375 -5.54 -5.09 12.20
CA ASP A 375 -5.90 -6.09 13.22
C ASP A 375 -5.66 -7.55 12.78
N MET A 376 -4.86 -7.78 11.72
CA MET A 376 -4.71 -9.10 11.13
C MET A 376 -3.68 -9.99 11.87
N SER A 377 -4.08 -11.22 12.23
CA SER A 377 -3.14 -12.24 12.72
C SER A 377 -2.21 -12.76 11.62
N ILE A 378 -1.04 -13.31 12.00
CA ILE A 378 -0.11 -13.95 11.05
C ILE A 378 -0.83 -15.01 10.20
N ARG A 379 -1.73 -15.80 10.79
CA ARG A 379 -2.51 -16.83 10.07
C ARG A 379 -3.42 -16.22 9.00
N GLN A 380 -4.08 -15.10 9.29
CA GLN A 380 -4.95 -14.42 8.34
C GLN A 380 -4.13 -13.78 7.21
N ALA A 381 -3.01 -13.12 7.53
CA ALA A 381 -2.09 -12.57 6.52
C ALA A 381 -1.61 -13.67 5.58
N MET A 382 -1.26 -14.81 6.17
CA MET A 382 -0.82 -15.97 5.41
C MET A 382 -1.91 -16.57 4.52
N ALA A 383 -3.15 -16.61 5.00
CA ALA A 383 -4.28 -17.06 4.20
C ALA A 383 -4.56 -16.10 3.04
N LEU A 384 -4.48 -14.79 3.27
CA LEU A 384 -4.68 -13.76 2.26
C LEU A 384 -3.64 -13.85 1.15
N ILE A 385 -2.35 -13.99 1.49
CA ILE A 385 -1.28 -14.09 0.49
C ILE A 385 -1.47 -15.34 -0.39
N ARG A 386 -1.84 -16.48 0.18
CA ARG A 386 -2.14 -17.69 -0.61
C ARG A 386 -3.39 -17.51 -1.49
N PHE A 387 -4.42 -16.87 -0.94
CA PHE A 387 -5.64 -16.57 -1.66
C PHE A 387 -5.37 -15.67 -2.88
N SER A 388 -4.54 -14.64 -2.72
CA SER A 388 -4.11 -13.74 -3.81
C SER A 388 -3.11 -14.36 -4.78
N LYS A 389 -2.82 -15.67 -4.67
CA LYS A 389 -1.83 -16.39 -5.49
C LYS A 389 -0.41 -15.85 -5.33
N PHE A 390 -0.07 -15.48 -4.10
CA PHE A 390 1.21 -14.89 -3.72
C PHE A 390 1.45 -13.56 -4.44
N ASP A 391 0.41 -12.75 -4.59
CA ASP A 391 0.54 -11.46 -5.22
C ASP A 391 1.52 -10.57 -4.43
N PRO A 392 2.53 -9.98 -5.08
CA PRO A 392 3.55 -9.18 -4.42
C PRO A 392 3.01 -7.97 -3.66
N ASP A 393 1.96 -7.31 -4.18
CA ASP A 393 1.40 -6.13 -3.52
C ASP A 393 0.66 -6.51 -2.24
N VAL A 394 -0.09 -7.62 -2.28
CA VAL A 394 -0.77 -8.18 -1.10
C VAL A 394 0.23 -8.64 -0.06
N ALA A 395 1.29 -9.32 -0.49
CA ALA A 395 2.37 -9.72 0.39
C ALA A 395 3.07 -8.51 1.02
N ALA A 396 3.32 -7.45 0.25
CA ALA A 396 3.90 -6.20 0.74
C ALA A 396 3.01 -5.53 1.80
N ALA A 397 1.70 -5.46 1.56
CA ALA A 397 0.72 -4.90 2.50
C ALA A 397 0.70 -5.69 3.84
N CYS A 398 0.97 -6.98 3.82
CA CYS A 398 1.02 -7.81 5.03
C CYS A 398 2.31 -7.63 5.86
N ILE A 399 3.40 -7.12 5.29
CA ILE A 399 4.72 -7.09 5.96
C ILE A 399 4.71 -6.31 7.29
N PRO A 400 4.18 -5.07 7.36
CA PRO A 400 4.19 -4.30 8.62
C PRO A 400 3.52 -5.06 9.77
N HIS A 401 2.39 -5.72 9.51
CA HIS A 401 1.65 -6.49 10.51
C HIS A 401 2.39 -7.76 10.93
N LEU A 402 3.04 -8.45 10.00
CA LEU A 402 3.88 -9.60 10.35
C LEU A 402 5.06 -9.18 11.21
N LEU A 403 5.75 -8.10 10.84
CA LEU A 403 6.86 -7.56 11.63
C LEU A 403 6.40 -7.17 13.04
N PHE A 404 5.26 -6.48 13.15
CA PHE A 404 4.67 -6.12 14.44
C PHE A 404 4.38 -7.34 15.30
N ASN A 405 3.66 -8.33 14.78
CA ASN A 405 3.29 -9.53 15.52
C ASN A 405 4.51 -10.38 15.92
N ILE A 406 5.49 -10.53 15.03
CA ILE A 406 6.77 -11.19 15.33
C ILE A 406 7.50 -10.43 16.45
N GLU A 407 7.47 -9.10 16.41
CA GLU A 407 8.08 -8.27 17.45
C GLU A 407 7.35 -8.40 18.79
N GLN A 408 6.03 -8.53 18.82
CA GLN A 408 5.28 -8.78 20.06
C GLN A 408 5.55 -10.18 20.67
N GLY A 409 6.32 -11.03 20.00
CA GLY A 409 6.74 -12.32 20.52
C GLY A 409 5.69 -13.42 20.34
N GLU A 410 4.90 -13.36 19.25
CA GLU A 410 3.97 -14.43 18.90
C GLU A 410 4.71 -15.77 18.82
N GLU A 411 4.39 -16.72 19.71
CA GLU A 411 5.16 -17.97 19.85
C GLU A 411 4.85 -18.99 18.73
N GLU A 412 3.69 -18.87 18.07
CA GLU A 412 3.26 -19.79 17.00
C GLU A 412 3.62 -19.27 15.59
N ILE A 413 4.91 -19.11 15.31
CA ILE A 413 5.39 -18.70 13.98
C ILE A 413 6.03 -19.87 13.23
N ASP A 414 5.44 -20.27 12.10
CA ASP A 414 6.10 -21.15 11.14
C ASP A 414 7.08 -20.34 10.27
N ARG A 415 8.33 -20.27 10.73
CA ARG A 415 9.40 -19.53 10.06
C ARG A 415 9.67 -20.03 8.63
N ALA A 416 9.54 -21.34 8.39
CA ALA A 416 9.80 -21.93 7.08
C ALA A 416 8.68 -21.55 6.10
N GLN A 417 7.43 -21.64 6.53
CA GLN A 417 6.30 -21.23 5.72
C GLN A 417 6.34 -19.74 5.35
N LEU A 418 6.69 -18.86 6.31
CA LEU A 418 6.86 -17.43 6.03
C LEU A 418 7.97 -17.17 5.01
N TYR A 419 9.12 -17.83 5.17
CA TYR A 419 10.23 -17.75 4.22
C TYR A 419 9.78 -18.14 2.81
N GLU A 420 9.20 -19.34 2.65
CA GLU A 420 8.78 -19.85 1.35
C GLU A 420 7.77 -18.94 0.68
N THR A 421 6.77 -18.49 1.43
CA THR A 421 5.71 -17.60 0.93
C THR A 421 6.27 -16.29 0.41
N TYR A 422 7.15 -15.64 1.16
CA TYR A 422 7.68 -14.34 0.75
C TYR A 422 8.70 -14.45 -0.37
N MET A 423 9.44 -15.56 -0.45
CA MET A 423 10.27 -15.84 -1.62
C MET A 423 9.43 -16.13 -2.86
N GLU A 424 8.28 -16.79 -2.71
CA GLU A 424 7.32 -17.03 -3.79
C GLU A 424 6.71 -15.71 -4.31
N ALA A 425 6.27 -14.84 -3.40
CA ALA A 425 5.80 -13.50 -3.74
C ALA A 425 6.91 -12.63 -4.37
N TYR A 426 8.14 -12.71 -3.87
CA TYR A 426 9.28 -11.99 -4.45
C TYR A 426 9.67 -12.48 -5.86
N ARG A 427 9.47 -13.77 -6.17
CA ARG A 427 9.61 -14.28 -7.54
C ARG A 427 8.52 -13.73 -8.46
N ALA A 428 7.29 -13.63 -7.97
CA ALA A 428 6.17 -13.04 -8.71
C ALA A 428 6.28 -11.51 -8.88
N TYR A 429 7.14 -10.85 -8.10
CA TYR A 429 7.38 -9.41 -8.19
C TYR A 429 8.02 -9.01 -9.52
N PHE A 430 7.51 -7.92 -10.11
CA PHE A 430 8.05 -7.31 -11.31
C PHE A 430 8.26 -5.81 -11.09
N PRO A 431 9.44 -5.25 -11.41
CA PRO A 431 9.69 -3.83 -11.27
C PRO A 431 8.97 -3.05 -12.37
N ASP A 432 7.73 -2.63 -12.13
CA ASP A 432 6.89 -1.87 -13.07
C ASP A 432 7.25 -0.37 -13.16
N GLY A 433 8.23 0.09 -12.37
CA GLY A 433 8.67 1.49 -12.33
C GLY A 433 8.03 2.29 -11.19
N SER A 434 7.12 1.70 -10.42
CA SER A 434 6.67 2.29 -9.15
C SER A 434 7.81 2.27 -8.12
N GLU A 435 7.87 3.30 -7.28
CA GLU A 435 8.76 3.29 -6.12
C GLU A 435 8.24 2.24 -5.14
N ASN A 436 8.99 1.15 -4.99
CA ASN A 436 8.59 0.03 -4.16
C ASN A 436 9.79 -0.46 -3.32
N GLN A 437 9.48 -0.76 -2.06
CA GLN A 437 10.41 -1.24 -1.03
C GLN A 437 10.06 -2.68 -0.61
N PHE A 438 9.32 -3.42 -1.44
CA PHE A 438 8.91 -4.80 -1.16
C PHE A 438 10.11 -5.69 -0.86
N ASP A 439 11.19 -5.56 -1.64
CA ASP A 439 12.47 -6.21 -1.42
C ASP A 439 13.06 -5.91 -0.03
N CYS A 440 13.06 -4.63 0.38
CA CYS A 440 13.51 -4.22 1.71
C CYS A 440 12.64 -4.82 2.82
N GLY A 441 11.32 -4.83 2.63
CA GLY A 441 10.37 -5.44 3.57
C GLY A 441 10.58 -6.94 3.72
N VAL A 442 10.80 -7.66 2.62
CA VAL A 442 11.14 -9.09 2.65
C VAL A 442 12.46 -9.29 3.39
N ALA A 443 13.49 -8.51 3.11
CA ALA A 443 14.76 -8.61 3.83
C ALA A 443 14.60 -8.36 5.33
N GLN A 444 13.83 -7.36 5.74
CA GLN A 444 13.54 -7.10 7.17
C GLN A 444 12.83 -8.29 7.82
N LEU A 445 11.83 -8.86 7.16
CA LEU A 445 11.14 -10.07 7.63
C LEU A 445 12.13 -11.23 7.79
N LEU A 446 12.97 -11.48 6.79
CA LEU A 446 13.99 -12.54 6.85
C LEU A 446 14.98 -12.32 8.00
N LEU A 447 15.39 -11.08 8.26
CA LEU A 447 16.26 -10.75 9.39
C LEU A 447 15.58 -11.03 10.73
N ARG A 448 14.28 -10.72 10.88
CA ARG A 448 13.50 -11.04 12.09
C ARG A 448 13.32 -12.54 12.28
N LEU A 449 13.26 -13.31 11.20
CA LEU A 449 13.14 -14.77 11.21
C LEU A 449 14.50 -15.50 11.34
N GLU A 450 15.60 -14.77 11.56
CA GLU A 450 16.97 -15.28 11.67
C GLU A 450 17.57 -15.86 10.36
N TYR A 451 16.95 -15.57 9.21
CA TYR A 451 17.46 -15.93 7.87
C TYR A 451 18.44 -14.88 7.32
N HIS A 452 19.47 -14.54 8.11
CA HIS A 452 20.38 -13.41 7.81
C HIS A 452 21.17 -13.60 6.51
N ALA A 453 21.61 -14.82 6.20
CA ALA A 453 22.35 -15.12 4.97
C ALA A 453 21.46 -14.97 3.73
N GLN A 454 20.20 -15.37 3.82
CA GLN A 454 19.22 -15.24 2.75
C GLN A 454 18.82 -13.78 2.54
N ALA A 455 18.66 -13.01 3.62
CA ALA A 455 18.44 -11.56 3.55
C ALA A 455 19.59 -10.85 2.83
N LEU A 456 20.84 -11.22 3.14
CA LEU A 456 22.03 -10.70 2.45
C LEU A 456 22.00 -11.02 0.94
N GLN A 457 21.72 -12.27 0.56
CA GLN A 457 21.65 -12.69 -0.84
C GLN A 457 20.55 -11.96 -1.61
N LEU A 458 19.36 -11.82 -0.99
CA LEU A 458 18.23 -11.11 -1.56
C LEU A 458 18.59 -9.64 -1.80
N MET A 459 19.21 -8.97 -0.81
CA MET A 459 19.62 -7.57 -0.95
C MET A 459 20.73 -7.35 -1.98
N ASP A 460 21.71 -8.24 -2.06
CA ASP A 460 22.74 -8.18 -3.09
C ASP A 460 22.14 -8.33 -4.51
N HIS A 461 21.14 -9.19 -4.67
CA HIS A 461 20.41 -9.30 -5.95
C HIS A 461 19.54 -8.08 -6.22
N ALA A 462 18.77 -7.63 -5.23
CA ALA A 462 17.87 -6.50 -5.36
C ALA A 462 18.60 -5.18 -5.67
N ILE A 463 19.78 -4.94 -5.09
CA ILE A 463 20.60 -3.76 -5.41
C ILE A 463 21.13 -3.82 -6.84
N ARG A 464 21.51 -5.02 -7.33
CA ARG A 464 21.94 -5.19 -8.72
C ARG A 464 20.80 -4.93 -9.71
N GLU A 465 19.61 -5.43 -9.40
CA GLU A 465 18.43 -5.33 -10.27
C GLU A 465 17.77 -3.94 -10.22
N PHE A 466 17.60 -3.38 -9.02
CA PHE A 466 16.78 -2.18 -8.78
C PHE A 466 17.60 -0.94 -8.42
N GLY A 467 18.92 -1.08 -8.30
CA GLY A 467 19.82 0.00 -7.91
C GLY A 467 19.83 0.29 -6.41
N GLU A 468 20.80 1.12 -6.01
CA GLU A 468 20.99 1.54 -4.63
C GLU A 468 19.92 2.55 -4.19
N SER A 469 19.43 2.37 -2.96
CA SER A 469 18.59 3.33 -2.24
C SER A 469 18.95 3.28 -0.75
N ALA A 470 18.66 4.34 0.01
CA ALA A 470 18.96 4.36 1.44
C ALA A 470 18.28 3.20 2.19
N PRO A 471 17.00 2.85 1.92
CA PRO A 471 16.36 1.66 2.49
C PRO A 471 17.07 0.34 2.15
N ARG A 472 17.49 0.11 0.90
CA ARG A 472 18.18 -1.12 0.49
C ARG A 472 19.57 -1.24 1.12
N LEU A 473 20.32 -0.14 1.14
CA LEU A 473 21.63 -0.09 1.79
C LEU A 473 21.50 -0.31 3.29
N PHE A 474 20.47 0.22 3.93
CA PHE A 474 20.21 -0.04 5.34
C PHE A 474 19.84 -1.49 5.63
N ALA A 475 18.96 -2.09 4.83
CA ALA A 475 18.63 -3.51 4.95
C ALA A 475 19.87 -4.41 4.74
N LEU A 476 20.74 -4.07 3.78
CA LEU A 476 22.03 -4.72 3.57
C LEU A 476 22.97 -4.54 4.77
N ALA A 477 23.05 -3.35 5.35
CA ALA A 477 23.86 -3.07 6.54
C ALA A 477 23.38 -3.89 7.74
N LEU A 478 22.07 -3.99 7.95
CA LEU A 478 21.48 -4.86 8.98
C LEU A 478 21.84 -6.33 8.74
N ALA A 479 21.83 -6.80 7.49
CA ALA A 479 22.22 -8.16 7.18
C ALA A 479 23.69 -8.44 7.51
N PHE A 480 24.61 -7.53 7.17
CA PHE A 480 26.02 -7.64 7.58
C PHE A 480 26.18 -7.66 9.10
N PHE A 481 25.49 -6.75 9.80
CA PHE A 481 25.57 -6.65 11.25
C PHE A 481 25.09 -7.94 11.94
N ASN A 482 23.95 -8.50 11.52
CA ASN A 482 23.44 -9.76 12.08
C ASN A 482 24.31 -10.98 11.75
N LEU A 483 25.14 -10.91 10.70
CA LEU A 483 26.14 -11.93 10.37
C LEU A 483 27.48 -11.71 11.11
N GLY A 484 27.60 -10.66 11.92
CA GLY A 484 28.80 -10.33 12.68
C GLY A 484 29.88 -9.59 11.87
N ASP A 485 29.55 -9.06 10.70
CA ASP A 485 30.47 -8.26 9.87
C ASP A 485 30.26 -6.77 10.10
N GLU A 486 30.76 -6.28 11.24
CA GLU A 486 30.57 -4.91 11.69
C GLU A 486 31.21 -3.88 10.74
N ASP A 487 32.39 -4.18 10.19
CA ASP A 487 33.11 -3.28 9.26
C ASP A 487 32.28 -2.98 8.00
N ARG A 488 31.72 -4.03 7.37
CA ARG A 488 30.85 -3.85 6.19
C ARG A 488 29.51 -3.25 6.57
N ALA A 489 28.98 -3.57 7.74
CA ALA A 489 27.75 -2.98 8.23
C ALA A 489 27.89 -1.47 8.42
N GLU A 490 28.95 -1.00 9.07
CA GLU A 490 29.20 0.44 9.27
C GLU A 490 29.38 1.15 7.93
N THR A 491 30.25 0.61 7.07
CA THR A 491 30.53 1.19 5.74
C THR A 491 29.25 1.35 4.94
N THR A 492 28.39 0.33 4.95
CA THR A 492 27.12 0.33 4.21
C THR A 492 26.08 1.27 4.84
N ALA A 493 25.99 1.32 6.17
CA ALA A 493 25.09 2.24 6.89
C ALA A 493 25.46 3.70 6.64
N ARG A 494 26.76 4.04 6.70
CA ARG A 494 27.25 5.39 6.38
C ARG A 494 26.99 5.75 4.92
N LYS A 495 27.10 4.80 3.99
CA LYS A 495 26.72 5.01 2.59
C LYS A 495 25.22 5.29 2.43
N ALA A 496 24.36 4.58 3.17
CA ALA A 496 22.91 4.85 3.20
C ALA A 496 22.61 6.29 3.67
N ALA A 497 23.24 6.74 4.77
CA ALA A 497 23.11 8.09 5.29
C ALA A 497 23.71 9.18 4.38
N GLN A 498 24.72 8.85 3.56
CA GLN A 498 25.22 9.77 2.54
C GLN A 498 24.24 9.93 1.37
N LEU A 499 23.57 8.83 1.00
CA LEU A 499 22.61 8.82 -0.11
C LEU A 499 21.31 9.54 0.27
N ASP A 500 20.86 9.39 1.51
CA ASP A 500 19.79 10.19 2.10
C ASP A 500 20.18 10.61 3.54
N PRO A 501 20.65 11.87 3.72
CA PRO A 501 21.00 12.40 5.03
C PRO A 501 19.84 12.46 6.03
N HIS A 502 18.58 12.38 5.60
CA HIS A 502 17.42 12.40 6.50
C HIS A 502 16.87 11.00 6.79
N PHE A 503 17.52 9.93 6.29
CA PHE A 503 17.08 8.56 6.52
C PHE A 503 17.42 8.10 7.94
N ALA A 504 16.52 8.42 8.87
CA ALA A 504 16.67 8.20 10.31
C ALA A 504 17.11 6.77 10.72
N PRO A 505 16.65 5.67 10.09
CA PRO A 505 17.08 4.32 10.47
C PRO A 505 18.59 4.10 10.33
N ALA A 506 19.22 4.62 9.26
CA ALA A 506 20.65 4.51 9.06
C ALA A 506 21.43 5.38 10.07
N GLN A 507 20.98 6.61 10.30
CA GLN A 507 21.59 7.50 11.29
C GLN A 507 21.58 6.87 12.69
N ARG A 508 20.44 6.31 13.10
CA ARG A 508 20.28 5.64 14.39
C ARG A 508 21.19 4.42 14.51
N MET A 509 21.28 3.59 13.47
CA MET A 509 22.20 2.45 13.47
C MET A 509 23.66 2.89 13.62
N ILE A 510 24.07 3.96 12.94
CA ILE A 510 25.42 4.52 13.06
C ILE A 510 25.70 4.98 14.49
N ALA A 511 24.82 5.81 15.04
CA ALA A 511 24.96 6.35 16.39
C ALA A 511 24.95 5.24 17.47
N ASP A 512 24.07 4.25 17.34
CA ASP A 512 23.87 3.21 18.36
C ASP A 512 24.93 2.11 18.31
N LYS A 513 25.47 1.79 17.12
CA LYS A 513 26.31 0.60 16.90
C LYS A 513 27.77 0.90 16.58
N PHE A 514 28.08 2.05 15.96
CA PHE A 514 29.41 2.30 15.39
C PHE A 514 30.08 3.57 15.91
N GLU A 515 29.33 4.53 16.43
CA GLU A 515 29.93 5.71 17.05
C GLU A 515 30.35 5.42 18.50
N GLU A 516 31.56 5.86 18.84
CA GLU A 516 32.01 5.83 20.23
C GLU A 516 31.06 6.69 21.06
N ALA A 517 30.64 6.16 22.21
CA ALA A 517 29.84 6.91 23.15
C ALA A 517 30.50 8.28 23.39
N PRO A 518 29.79 9.40 23.20
CA PRO A 518 30.35 10.69 23.53
C PRO A 518 30.87 10.62 24.96
N ALA A 519 32.14 11.02 25.16
CA ALA A 519 32.66 11.22 26.50
C ALA A 519 31.63 12.04 27.25
N ALA A 520 31.18 11.55 28.41
CA ALA A 520 30.21 12.25 29.23
C ALA A 520 30.62 13.73 29.28
N PRO A 521 29.73 14.68 28.93
CA PRO A 521 30.08 16.08 28.95
C PRO A 521 30.71 16.36 30.32
N ALA A 522 31.90 16.96 30.31
CA ALA A 522 32.53 17.45 31.52
C ALA A 522 31.47 18.23 32.28
N GLN A 523 31.24 17.88 33.56
CA GLN A 523 30.22 18.46 34.43
C GLN A 523 29.99 19.93 34.11
N GLY A 524 28.98 20.20 33.25
CA GLY A 524 28.53 21.55 32.99
C GLY A 524 27.97 22.10 34.29
N GLU A 525 28.16 23.37 34.56
CA GLU A 525 27.53 24.02 35.70
C GLU A 525 26.02 23.75 35.62
N THR A 526 25.47 22.98 36.57
CA THR A 526 24.05 22.73 36.67
C THR A 526 23.33 24.07 36.75
N THR A 527 22.57 24.42 35.73
CA THR A 527 21.71 25.61 35.78
C THR A 527 20.55 25.33 36.74
N SER A 528 20.24 26.33 37.56
CA SER A 528 19.14 26.23 38.51
C SER A 528 17.80 26.19 37.77
N TYR A 529 16.98 25.17 38.03
CA TYR A 529 15.60 25.04 37.53
C TYR A 529 14.55 25.60 38.52
N ALA A 530 14.98 26.38 39.52
CA ALA A 530 14.07 26.90 40.55
C ALA A 530 12.94 27.77 39.99
N HIS A 531 13.16 28.48 38.87
CA HIS A 531 12.12 29.27 38.18
C HIS A 531 11.08 28.41 37.45
N LEU A 532 11.39 27.14 37.17
CA LEU A 532 10.50 26.16 36.55
C LEU A 532 9.72 25.35 37.58
N THR A 533 9.92 25.63 38.88
CA THR A 533 9.38 24.82 39.98
C THR A 533 8.20 25.51 40.66
N VAL A 534 7.13 24.76 40.88
CA VAL A 534 5.96 25.20 41.66
C VAL A 534 5.60 24.15 42.70
N SER A 535 5.17 24.58 43.88
CA SER A 535 4.67 23.64 44.91
C SER A 535 3.18 23.38 44.69
N ASN A 536 2.77 22.11 44.81
CA ASN A 536 1.36 21.72 44.85
C ASN A 536 0.56 22.40 45.99
N ARG A 537 1.24 22.94 47.01
CA ARG A 537 0.63 23.67 48.13
C ARG A 537 0.32 25.13 47.82
N ASP A 538 0.80 25.65 46.69
CA ASP A 538 0.52 27.04 46.27
C ASP A 538 -0.94 27.15 45.79
N PRO A 539 -1.77 28.05 46.36
CA PRO A 539 -3.15 28.26 45.91
C PRO A 539 -3.28 28.66 44.42
N LYS A 540 -2.19 29.13 43.81
CA LYS A 540 -2.10 29.51 42.39
C LYS A 540 -1.36 28.49 41.53
N VAL A 541 -1.07 27.29 42.06
CA VAL A 541 -0.26 26.25 41.37
C VAL A 541 -0.72 26.01 39.94
N VAL A 542 -2.03 25.80 39.71
CA VAL A 542 -2.58 25.55 38.37
C VAL A 542 -2.26 26.69 37.40
N SER A 543 -2.48 27.94 37.82
CA SER A 543 -2.23 29.09 36.95
C SER A 543 -0.74 29.33 36.67
N LYS A 544 0.13 29.08 37.65
CA LYS A 544 1.57 29.21 37.51
C LYS A 544 2.15 28.10 36.65
N ALA A 545 1.73 26.86 36.89
CA ALA A 545 2.17 25.70 36.14
C ALA A 545 1.75 25.81 34.67
N ALA A 546 0.50 26.21 34.42
CA ALA A 546 0.02 26.42 33.05
C ALA A 546 0.81 27.52 32.33
N HIS A 547 1.15 28.60 33.02
CA HIS A 547 1.96 29.66 32.44
C HIS A 547 3.38 29.17 32.09
N LEU A 548 4.03 28.45 33.00
CA LEU A 548 5.38 27.90 32.77
C LEU A 548 5.38 26.86 31.65
N LEU A 549 4.42 25.95 31.62
CA LEU A 549 4.31 24.94 30.56
C LEU A 549 4.06 25.60 29.20
N ALA A 550 3.21 26.62 29.11
CA ALA A 550 2.96 27.35 27.87
C ALA A 550 4.18 28.16 27.39
N ASP A 551 4.84 28.88 28.31
CA ASP A 551 5.94 29.82 27.99
C ASP A 551 7.29 29.12 27.82
N ARG A 552 7.56 28.10 28.64
CA ARG A 552 8.87 27.43 28.76
C ARG A 552 8.84 25.98 28.26
N GLY A 553 7.66 25.41 27.99
CA GLY A 553 7.52 24.03 27.52
C GLY A 553 7.70 22.97 28.61
N VAL A 554 8.01 23.38 29.85
CA VAL A 554 8.27 22.47 30.97
C VAL A 554 7.88 23.13 32.30
N VAL A 555 7.41 22.31 33.25
CA VAL A 555 7.21 22.69 34.65
C VAL A 555 7.45 21.51 35.58
N LEU A 556 8.08 21.76 36.73
CA LEU A 556 8.16 20.83 37.85
C LEU A 556 7.10 21.20 38.91
N ILE A 557 6.19 20.27 39.21
CA ILE A 557 5.21 20.42 40.29
C ILE A 557 5.65 19.53 41.46
N GLU A 558 6.17 20.14 42.53
CA GLU A 558 6.61 19.44 43.74
C GLU A 558 5.44 18.95 44.59
N ASP A 559 5.61 17.81 45.24
CA ASP A 559 4.64 17.19 46.16
C ASP A 559 3.27 16.95 45.49
N LEU A 560 3.25 16.51 44.21
CA LEU A 560 2.00 16.26 43.48
C LEU A 560 1.24 15.07 44.08
N LEU A 561 1.94 13.96 44.33
CA LEU A 561 1.39 12.76 44.95
C LEU A 561 1.68 12.72 46.45
N ASN A 562 0.76 12.16 47.23
CA ASN A 562 0.97 11.92 48.65
C ASN A 562 2.06 10.83 48.84
N ALA A 563 2.96 11.01 49.81
CA ALA A 563 4.04 10.08 50.11
C ALA A 563 3.57 8.64 50.36
N ASP A 564 2.39 8.44 50.97
CA ASP A 564 1.82 7.11 51.20
C ASP A 564 1.47 6.42 49.88
N VAL A 565 0.85 7.15 48.94
CA VAL A 565 0.54 6.65 47.59
C VAL A 565 1.82 6.34 46.82
N VAL A 566 2.85 7.18 46.92
CA VAL A 566 4.15 6.93 46.29
C VAL A 566 4.80 5.65 46.82
N ALA A 567 4.71 5.41 48.13
CA ALA A 567 5.24 4.20 48.75
C ALA A 567 4.50 2.92 48.29
N GLU A 568 3.17 2.98 48.17
CA GLU A 568 2.35 1.88 47.63
C GLU A 568 2.71 1.57 46.17
N LEU A 569 2.76 2.60 45.32
CA LEU A 569 3.12 2.45 43.91
C LEU A 569 4.54 1.88 43.75
N ARG A 570 5.51 2.38 44.55
CA ARG A 570 6.89 1.88 44.54
C ARG A 570 6.95 0.41 44.90
N SER A 571 6.24 0.00 45.95
CA SER A 571 6.26 -1.40 46.40
C SER A 571 5.65 -2.36 45.39
N ALA A 572 4.71 -1.89 44.56
CA ALA A 572 4.04 -2.71 43.56
C ALA A 572 4.76 -2.71 42.20
N LEU A 573 5.58 -1.70 41.91
CA LEU A 573 6.10 -1.49 40.56
C LEU A 573 7.05 -2.61 40.10
N ASP A 574 7.96 -3.08 40.95
CA ASP A 574 8.92 -4.13 40.57
C ASP A 574 8.22 -5.43 40.13
N ASP A 575 7.16 -5.81 40.85
CA ASP A 575 6.33 -6.98 40.50
C ASP A 575 5.60 -6.74 39.17
N ARG A 576 5.05 -5.54 38.94
CA ARG A 576 4.38 -5.21 37.65
C ARG A 576 5.35 -5.17 36.48
N VAL A 577 6.56 -4.65 36.69
CA VAL A 577 7.58 -4.54 35.66
C VAL A 577 8.14 -5.91 35.31
N SER A 578 8.33 -6.78 36.29
CA SER A 578 8.80 -8.15 36.06
C SER A 578 7.73 -9.04 35.43
N ASP A 579 6.46 -8.85 35.77
CA ASP A 579 5.30 -9.59 35.22
C ASP A 579 4.59 -8.83 34.09
N TRP A 580 5.33 -8.10 33.25
CA TRP A 580 4.74 -7.32 32.15
C TRP A 580 3.95 -8.19 31.16
N GLN A 581 4.26 -9.48 31.05
CA GLN A 581 3.61 -10.44 30.14
C GLN A 581 2.15 -10.65 30.49
N SER A 582 1.78 -10.61 31.77
CA SER A 582 0.39 -10.77 32.22
C SER A 582 -0.49 -9.56 31.90
N SER A 583 0.10 -8.46 31.41
CA SER A 583 -0.63 -7.25 31.09
C SER A 583 -1.44 -7.36 29.78
N GLU A 584 -1.01 -8.18 28.83
CA GLU A 584 -1.49 -8.18 27.43
C GLU A 584 -1.37 -6.82 26.72
N LEU A 585 -0.54 -5.90 27.25
CA LEU A 585 -0.35 -4.53 26.72
C LEU A 585 0.90 -4.38 25.83
N GLY A 586 1.53 -5.48 25.45
CA GLY A 586 2.77 -5.50 24.66
C GLY A 586 4.04 -5.53 25.51
N LYS A 587 5.18 -5.77 24.85
CA LYS A 587 6.48 -5.91 25.52
C LYS A 587 7.10 -4.57 25.93
N PRO A 588 7.96 -4.53 26.97
CA PRO A 588 8.76 -3.37 27.30
C PRO A 588 9.56 -2.88 26.10
N ASN A 589 9.46 -1.59 25.78
CA ASN A 589 10.21 -1.00 24.68
C ASN A 589 11.51 -0.39 25.18
N ASN A 590 12.58 -0.61 24.42
CA ASN A 590 13.88 -0.02 24.71
C ASN A 590 13.91 1.44 24.24
N VAL A 591 13.97 2.37 25.18
CA VAL A 591 14.01 3.82 24.92
C VAL A 591 15.42 4.41 25.09
N GLY A 592 16.42 3.57 25.28
CA GLY A 592 17.82 3.97 25.40
C GLY A 592 18.63 2.93 26.18
N ASP A 593 19.94 3.12 26.22
CA ASP A 593 20.86 2.21 26.92
C ASP A 593 20.35 1.83 28.32
N LYS A 594 19.95 0.55 28.50
CA LYS A 594 19.36 -0.01 29.73
C LYS A 594 18.12 0.74 30.27
N ARG A 595 17.31 1.31 29.39
CA ARG A 595 16.06 2.01 29.72
C ARG A 595 14.90 1.38 29.00
N PHE A 596 13.85 1.08 29.74
CA PHE A 596 12.66 0.43 29.18
C PHE A 596 11.40 1.17 29.60
N THR A 597 10.53 1.47 28.64
CA THR A 597 9.13 1.82 28.92
C THR A 597 8.35 0.52 29.08
N VAL A 598 7.63 0.40 30.20
CA VAL A 598 6.87 -0.79 30.56
C VAL A 598 5.40 -0.38 30.69
N PRO A 599 4.48 -0.94 29.90
CA PRO A 599 3.05 -0.72 30.08
C PRO A 599 2.61 -1.23 31.47
N ILE A 600 1.76 -0.48 32.17
CA ILE A 600 1.24 -0.88 33.49
C ILE A 600 -0.29 -0.92 33.41
N ARG A 601 -0.90 -2.05 33.78
CA ARG A 601 -2.37 -2.17 33.84
C ARG A 601 -2.94 -1.22 34.90
N LEU A 602 -4.11 -0.66 34.60
CA LEU A 602 -4.87 0.17 35.53
C LEU A 602 -5.58 -0.69 36.59
N GLN A 603 -4.78 -1.22 37.51
CA GLN A 603 -5.19 -2.05 38.64
C GLN A 603 -4.54 -1.54 39.91
N GLU A 604 -5.11 -1.87 41.07
CA GLU A 604 -4.55 -1.51 42.38
C GLU A 604 -3.03 -1.81 42.46
N PRO A 605 -2.20 -0.86 42.94
CA PRO A 605 -2.53 0.50 43.38
C PRO A 605 -2.55 1.59 42.28
N PHE A 606 -2.29 1.24 41.02
CA PHE A 606 -2.20 2.16 39.87
C PHE A 606 -3.58 2.67 39.38
N ASP A 607 -4.67 2.03 39.77
CA ASP A 607 -6.06 2.49 39.51
C ASP A 607 -6.54 3.61 40.45
N ASN A 608 -5.65 4.19 41.26
CA ASN A 608 -5.95 5.34 42.11
C ASN A 608 -6.16 6.62 41.25
N PRO A 609 -7.36 7.24 41.26
CA PRO A 609 -7.62 8.46 40.49
C PRO A 609 -6.74 9.64 40.87
N GLY A 610 -6.19 9.68 42.09
CA GLY A 610 -5.24 10.71 42.52
C GLY A 610 -3.90 10.67 41.75
N VAL A 611 -3.63 9.58 41.03
CA VAL A 611 -2.43 9.38 40.21
C VAL A 611 -2.70 9.81 38.77
N TYR A 612 -3.61 9.14 38.06
CA TYR A 612 -3.90 9.39 36.63
C TYR A 612 -4.94 10.49 36.36
N ALA A 613 -5.60 11.02 37.39
CA ALA A 613 -6.61 12.07 37.28
C ALA A 613 -6.44 13.14 38.37
N ASN A 614 -5.19 13.42 38.75
CA ASN A 614 -4.87 14.43 39.75
C ASN A 614 -5.42 15.81 39.34
N PRO A 615 -6.22 16.49 40.19
CA PRO A 615 -6.85 17.77 39.84
C PRO A 615 -5.86 18.86 39.43
N VAL A 616 -4.72 18.98 40.11
CA VAL A 616 -3.72 20.01 39.79
C VAL A 616 -3.09 19.75 38.43
N LEU A 617 -2.83 18.48 38.11
CA LEU A 617 -2.30 18.09 36.80
C LEU A 617 -3.33 18.32 35.70
N LEU A 618 -4.55 17.77 35.83
CA LEU A 618 -5.60 17.88 34.82
C LEU A 618 -6.04 19.33 34.57
N ASP A 619 -6.21 20.13 35.62
CA ASP A 619 -6.60 21.54 35.48
C ASP A 619 -5.49 22.38 34.84
N THR A 620 -4.22 22.05 35.10
CA THR A 620 -3.07 22.69 34.44
C THR A 620 -3.08 22.37 32.95
N LEU A 621 -3.19 21.10 32.59
CA LEU A 621 -3.21 20.65 31.20
C LEU A 621 -4.41 21.22 30.45
N GLN A 622 -5.63 21.12 31.01
CA GLN A 622 -6.83 21.69 30.40
C GLN A 622 -6.70 23.19 30.13
N ARG A 623 -6.01 23.92 31.01
CA ARG A 623 -5.78 25.36 30.83
C ARG A 623 -4.79 25.69 29.71
N VAL A 624 -3.75 24.90 29.53
CA VAL A 624 -2.74 25.11 28.47
C VAL A 624 -3.23 24.60 27.11
N MET A 625 -3.91 23.46 27.12
CA MET A 625 -4.40 22.78 25.93
C MET A 625 -5.71 23.41 25.40
N GLY A 626 -6.52 24.03 26.27
CA GLY A 626 -7.77 24.71 25.92
C GLY A 626 -9.02 23.83 26.01
N GLU A 627 -8.86 22.51 26.08
CA GLU A 627 -9.92 21.54 26.36
C GLU A 627 -9.39 20.43 27.29
N LYS A 628 -10.31 19.61 27.83
CA LYS A 628 -9.93 18.54 28.75
C LYS A 628 -9.13 17.47 27.99
N PRO A 629 -7.91 17.12 28.43
CA PRO A 629 -7.11 16.12 27.75
C PRO A 629 -7.66 14.71 27.92
N VAL A 630 -7.16 13.80 27.10
CA VAL A 630 -7.31 12.34 27.28
C VAL A 630 -5.97 11.74 27.67
N LEU A 631 -6.01 10.66 28.44
CA LEU A 631 -4.80 9.90 28.78
C LEU A 631 -4.53 8.96 27.59
N HIS A 632 -3.36 9.09 26.98
CA HIS A 632 -2.97 8.36 25.78
C HIS A 632 -2.03 7.19 26.10
N ALA A 633 -1.16 7.36 27.10
CA ALA A 633 -0.27 6.31 27.59
C ALA A 633 -0.19 6.33 29.12
N PHE A 634 -0.02 5.15 29.72
CA PHE A 634 0.19 4.98 31.16
C PHE A 634 1.11 3.78 31.40
N GLY A 635 2.26 4.04 32.02
CA GLY A 635 3.24 3.00 32.30
C GLY A 635 4.36 3.48 33.20
N SER A 636 5.52 2.84 33.06
CA SER A 636 6.73 3.19 33.78
C SER A 636 7.92 3.30 32.84
N VAL A 637 8.84 4.22 33.13
CA VAL A 637 10.20 4.19 32.60
C VAL A 637 11.10 3.63 33.69
N THR A 638 11.65 2.45 33.45
CA THR A 638 12.61 1.80 34.35
C THR A 638 14.01 1.91 33.76
N THR A 639 14.90 2.62 34.47
CA THR A 639 16.33 2.69 34.14
C THR A 639 17.13 1.77 35.06
N TYR A 640 17.99 0.93 34.50
CA TYR A 640 18.85 0.03 35.28
C TYR A 640 20.26 0.58 35.50
N GLU A 641 20.98 -0.03 36.45
CA GLU A 641 22.36 0.33 36.79
C GLU A 641 23.30 0.34 35.58
N GLY A 642 24.10 1.40 35.49
CA GLY A 642 25.10 1.60 34.45
C GLY A 642 24.52 2.10 33.12
N ALA A 643 23.27 2.58 33.10
CA ALA A 643 22.68 3.21 31.92
C ALA A 643 23.47 4.47 31.52
N ARG A 644 23.87 4.56 30.25
CA ARG A 644 24.61 5.71 29.68
C ARG A 644 23.72 6.93 29.45
N MET A 645 24.27 8.09 29.10
CA MET A 645 23.46 9.27 28.72
C MET A 645 22.51 8.92 27.56
N GLN A 646 21.23 9.29 27.66
CA GLN A 646 20.27 9.10 26.56
C GLN A 646 20.49 10.16 25.48
N HIS A 647 20.24 9.80 24.22
CA HIS A 647 20.23 10.77 23.12
C HIS A 647 19.15 11.84 23.35
N VAL A 648 19.41 13.07 22.92
CA VAL A 648 18.47 14.18 23.03
C VAL A 648 17.44 14.08 21.91
N HIS A 649 16.16 14.15 22.23
CA HIS A 649 15.07 14.00 21.27
C HIS A 649 13.80 14.73 21.73
N ARG A 650 12.83 14.82 20.82
CA ARG A 650 11.42 15.15 21.11
C ARG A 650 10.64 13.86 21.21
N GLU A 651 9.55 13.86 21.97
CA GLU A 651 8.63 12.70 22.03
C GLU A 651 8.01 12.42 20.66
N HIS A 652 7.66 13.49 19.93
CA HIS A 652 7.05 13.39 18.61
C HIS A 652 7.67 14.42 17.65
N PRO A 653 7.76 14.11 16.33
CA PRO A 653 8.09 15.09 15.31
C PRO A 653 7.18 16.33 15.37
N LEU A 654 7.66 17.47 14.88
CA LEU A 654 6.83 18.67 14.83
C LEU A 654 5.66 18.51 13.86
N LEU A 655 4.51 19.09 14.19
CA LEU A 655 3.37 19.19 13.27
C LEU A 655 3.69 20.09 12.06
N PHE A 656 4.56 21.09 12.27
CA PHE A 656 5.00 22.01 11.24
C PHE A 656 6.51 22.18 11.30
N ASN A 657 7.21 22.14 10.16
CA ASN A 657 8.68 22.20 10.14
C ASN A 657 9.23 23.64 10.03
N THR A 658 8.49 24.65 10.55
CA THR A 658 8.94 26.05 10.53
C THR A 658 8.63 26.74 11.86
N ASP A 659 9.48 27.67 12.27
CA ASP A 659 9.26 28.47 13.49
C ASP A 659 7.92 29.22 13.42
N ALA A 660 7.59 29.81 12.27
CA ALA A 660 6.33 30.51 12.06
C ALA A 660 5.11 29.59 12.23
N GLY A 661 5.23 28.33 11.80
CA GLY A 661 4.21 27.31 12.00
C GLY A 661 4.06 26.88 13.45
N ASN A 662 5.15 26.82 14.23
CA ASN A 662 5.11 26.38 15.63
C ASN A 662 4.85 27.50 16.65
N ALA A 663 5.12 28.75 16.31
CA ALA A 663 5.10 29.89 17.24
C ALA A 663 3.77 30.05 18.00
N ASN A 664 2.64 29.60 17.43
CA ASN A 664 1.31 29.73 18.02
C ASN A 664 0.59 28.38 18.19
N VAL A 665 1.31 27.26 18.12
CA VAL A 665 0.69 25.94 18.29
C VAL A 665 0.49 25.69 19.78
N PRO A 666 -0.77 25.51 20.25
CA PRO A 666 -1.03 25.20 21.65
C PRO A 666 -0.38 23.86 22.01
N CYS A 667 -0.14 23.65 23.30
CA CYS A 667 0.26 22.32 23.77
C CYS A 667 -0.81 21.30 23.36
N TYR A 668 -0.44 20.32 22.56
CA TYR A 668 -1.37 19.29 22.08
C TYR A 668 -1.09 17.91 22.69
N ALA A 669 0.10 17.73 23.26
CA ALA A 669 0.53 16.52 23.92
C ALA A 669 1.62 16.82 24.96
N THR A 670 1.61 16.09 26.06
CA THR A 670 2.58 16.22 27.16
C THR A 670 3.03 14.87 27.67
N THR A 671 4.30 14.80 28.08
CA THR A 671 4.84 13.71 28.89
C THR A 671 4.90 14.14 30.35
N ILE A 672 4.49 13.23 31.23
CA ILE A 672 4.59 13.39 32.68
C ILE A 672 5.52 12.31 33.22
N LEU A 673 6.55 12.72 33.97
CA LEU A 673 7.44 11.83 34.70
C LEU A 673 7.27 12.05 36.20
N ILE A 674 6.94 10.98 36.93
CA ILE A 674 6.84 11.01 38.40
C ILE A 674 7.79 9.96 38.98
N PRO A 675 8.89 10.34 39.66
CA PRO A 675 9.76 9.38 40.27
C PRO A 675 9.12 8.77 41.52
N LEU A 676 9.39 7.49 41.74
CA LEU A 676 8.95 6.78 42.95
C LEU A 676 10.03 6.77 44.05
N ILE A 677 11.19 7.36 43.76
CA ILE A 677 12.32 7.59 44.68
C ILE A 677 12.78 9.04 44.56
N ASP A 678 13.57 9.53 45.50
CA ASP A 678 14.26 10.81 45.32
C ASP A 678 15.36 10.63 44.27
N LEU A 679 15.42 11.54 43.30
CA LEU A 679 16.46 11.53 42.28
C LEU A 679 17.64 12.39 42.73
N ASP A 680 18.84 11.89 42.44
CA ASP A 680 20.12 12.56 42.65
C ASP A 680 21.07 12.26 41.48
N GLU A 681 22.33 12.69 41.59
CA GLU A 681 23.35 12.45 40.56
C GLU A 681 23.67 10.96 40.34
N GLU A 682 23.37 10.10 41.32
CA GLU A 682 23.65 8.66 41.25
C GLU A 682 22.52 7.92 40.54
N ALA A 683 21.26 8.19 40.90
CA ALA A 683 20.08 7.65 40.22
C ALA A 683 19.87 8.28 38.82
N GLY A 684 20.31 9.53 38.64
CA GLY A 684 20.19 10.33 37.43
C GLY A 684 18.83 11.00 37.30
N GLY A 685 18.81 12.23 36.76
CA GLY A 685 17.60 12.99 36.45
C GLY A 685 17.18 12.95 34.97
N THR A 686 16.29 13.87 34.59
CA THR A 686 15.99 14.16 33.18
C THR A 686 16.55 15.54 32.84
N GLN A 687 17.25 15.66 31.71
CA GLN A 687 17.71 16.94 31.17
C GLN A 687 16.71 17.48 30.14
N LEU A 688 16.41 18.78 30.18
CA LEU A 688 15.52 19.45 29.23
C LEU A 688 16.04 20.84 28.83
N TRP A 689 15.65 21.28 27.64
CA TRP A 689 15.93 22.63 27.12
C TRP A 689 14.63 23.45 27.07
N GLU A 690 14.49 24.40 28.00
CA GLU A 690 13.30 25.25 28.07
C GLU A 690 13.12 26.11 26.81
N GLY A 691 11.88 26.37 26.40
CA GLY A 691 11.52 27.20 25.23
C GLY A 691 11.61 26.48 23.88
N THR A 692 12.22 25.30 23.84
CA THR A 692 12.45 24.56 22.58
C THR A 692 11.19 23.96 21.93
N HIS A 693 10.05 24.01 22.61
CA HIS A 693 8.74 23.62 22.05
C HIS A 693 8.24 24.58 20.96
N THR A 694 8.86 25.76 20.81
CA THR A 694 8.47 26.79 19.83
C THR A 694 9.40 26.91 18.62
N THR A 695 10.54 26.20 18.61
CA THR A 695 11.53 26.23 17.51
C THR A 695 11.38 25.03 16.58
N ALA A 696 11.64 25.21 15.29
CA ALA A 696 11.73 24.16 14.28
C ALA A 696 13.17 23.78 13.91
N LYS A 697 14.18 24.43 14.51
CA LYS A 697 15.58 24.10 14.27
C LYS A 697 16.00 22.87 15.06
N ASP A 698 16.67 21.93 14.41
CA ASP A 698 17.20 20.71 15.03
C ASP A 698 18.63 20.86 15.57
N GLU A 699 19.35 21.91 15.17
CA GLU A 699 20.80 22.05 15.42
C GLU A 699 21.20 23.23 16.33
N GLU A 700 20.26 24.08 16.78
CA GLU A 700 20.58 25.25 17.61
C GLU A 700 20.03 25.11 19.03
N TRP A 701 20.68 24.25 19.80
CA TRP A 701 20.54 24.12 21.25
C TRP A 701 21.44 25.12 21.97
N GLU A 702 21.39 26.41 21.60
CA GLU A 702 22.23 27.40 22.29
C GLU A 702 21.69 27.61 23.72
N GLY A 703 22.27 26.87 24.68
CA GLY A 703 21.99 26.98 26.11
C GLY A 703 22.28 25.68 26.88
N ASP A 704 22.68 25.82 28.14
CA ASP A 704 22.89 24.67 29.03
C ASP A 704 21.54 24.03 29.42
N PRO A 705 21.41 22.69 29.39
CA PRO A 705 20.19 22.01 29.82
C PRO A 705 19.94 22.20 31.31
N HIS A 706 18.66 22.19 31.69
CA HIS A 706 18.26 22.04 33.08
C HIS A 706 18.19 20.56 33.44
N ILE A 707 18.96 20.13 34.44
CA ILE A 707 18.94 18.74 34.93
C ILE A 707 18.05 18.65 36.17
N PHE A 708 16.93 17.92 36.05
CA PHE A 708 15.94 17.82 37.10
C PHE A 708 16.21 16.64 38.02
N TYR A 709 16.66 16.94 39.24
CA TYR A 709 16.72 16.00 40.37
C TYR A 709 15.54 16.28 41.29
N THR A 710 14.53 15.41 41.25
CA THR A 710 13.21 15.65 41.83
C THR A 710 12.95 14.71 43.00
N LYS A 711 12.17 15.18 43.98
CA LYS A 711 11.70 14.34 45.10
C LYS A 711 10.66 13.34 44.60
N ALA A 712 10.60 12.18 45.25
CA ALA A 712 9.59 11.16 45.02
C ALA A 712 8.17 11.77 45.04
N GLY A 713 7.35 11.44 44.04
CA GLY A 713 5.97 11.95 43.92
C GLY A 713 5.81 13.35 43.34
N SER A 714 6.90 14.04 42.97
CA SER A 714 6.84 15.29 42.20
C SER A 714 6.61 14.98 40.71
N ALA A 715 5.94 15.87 39.97
CA ALA A 715 5.69 15.66 38.55
C ALA A 715 6.50 16.62 37.69
N LEU A 716 7.36 16.06 36.85
CA LEU A 716 8.00 16.79 35.76
C LEU A 716 7.10 16.67 34.53
N VAL A 717 6.52 17.80 34.12
CA VAL A 717 5.56 17.91 33.03
C VAL A 717 6.21 18.68 31.89
N PHE A 718 6.23 18.12 30.68
CA PHE A 718 6.78 18.82 29.51
C PHE A 718 5.99 18.55 28.23
N ASP A 719 6.02 19.52 27.33
CA ASP A 719 5.40 19.44 26.00
C ASP A 719 6.16 18.44 25.12
N TYR A 720 5.44 17.68 24.29
CA TYR A 720 6.04 16.71 23.35
C TYR A 720 7.13 17.31 22.45
N ARG A 721 7.04 18.60 22.17
CA ARG A 721 7.98 19.34 21.32
C ARG A 721 9.21 19.83 22.10
N THR A 722 9.19 19.76 23.43
CA THR A 722 10.33 20.10 24.26
C THR A 722 11.35 19.00 24.19
N TYR A 723 12.56 19.41 23.87
CA TYR A 723 13.66 18.50 23.76
C TYR A 723 14.24 18.10 25.10
N HIS A 724 14.57 16.82 25.21
CA HIS A 724 14.94 16.22 26.48
C HIS A 724 15.79 14.95 26.30
N GLY A 725 16.32 14.45 27.42
CA GLY A 725 16.97 13.15 27.51
C GLY A 725 17.20 12.72 28.95
N GLY A 726 17.36 11.42 29.18
CA GLY A 726 17.68 10.85 30.49
C GLY A 726 19.17 10.92 30.83
N MET A 727 19.48 11.40 32.04
CA MET A 727 20.84 11.35 32.60
C MET A 727 21.29 9.91 32.87
N PRO A 728 22.61 9.65 32.96
CA PRO A 728 23.14 8.34 33.34
C PRO A 728 22.62 7.87 34.69
N CYS A 729 22.47 6.55 34.87
CA CYS A 729 22.09 5.94 36.14
C CYS A 729 23.23 5.04 36.63
N ARG A 730 23.81 5.36 37.78
CA ARG A 730 24.87 4.59 38.46
C ARG A 730 24.35 3.84 39.68
N ALA A 731 23.17 4.20 40.18
CA ALA A 731 22.58 3.57 41.35
C ALA A 731 22.18 2.12 41.05
N SER A 732 22.57 1.21 41.95
CA SER A 732 22.22 -0.23 41.86
C SER A 732 20.72 -0.50 41.99
N HIS A 733 19.98 0.37 42.67
CA HIS A 733 18.52 0.29 42.77
C HIS A 733 17.78 0.79 41.52
N GLY A 734 18.52 1.25 40.49
CA GLY A 734 17.94 1.82 39.27
C GLY A 734 17.13 3.09 39.53
N ARG A 735 16.31 3.48 38.53
CA ARG A 735 15.44 4.66 38.60
C ARG A 735 14.03 4.32 38.11
N PRO A 736 13.09 4.02 39.02
CA PRO A 736 11.69 3.82 38.68
C PRO A 736 10.94 5.15 38.54
N LEU A 737 10.42 5.42 37.34
CA LEU A 737 9.54 6.55 37.06
C LEU A 737 8.18 6.03 36.57
N LEU A 738 7.09 6.66 37.00
CA LEU A 738 5.84 6.58 36.25
C LEU A 738 5.91 7.48 35.03
N TYR A 739 5.34 7.01 33.95
CA TYR A 739 5.28 7.69 32.66
C TYR A 739 3.82 7.81 32.23
N PHE A 740 3.41 9.05 31.93
CA PHE A 740 2.07 9.36 31.45
C PHE A 740 2.18 10.17 30.18
N THR A 741 1.25 9.93 29.26
CA THR A 741 1.01 10.86 28.16
C THR A 741 -0.42 11.37 28.25
N TYR A 742 -0.58 12.69 28.22
CA TYR A 742 -1.87 13.32 27.95
C TYR A 742 -1.85 14.02 26.60
N THR A 743 -2.91 13.83 25.82
CA THR A 743 -3.07 14.48 24.51
C THR A 743 -4.41 15.20 24.41
N MET A 744 -4.50 16.09 23.43
CA MET A 744 -5.77 16.60 22.95
C MET A 744 -6.63 15.47 22.38
N PRO A 745 -7.96 15.48 22.54
CA PRO A 745 -8.87 14.44 22.03
C PRO A 745 -8.85 14.20 20.51
N TRP A 746 -8.20 15.07 19.72
CA TRP A 746 -8.02 14.92 18.27
C TRP A 746 -6.62 14.46 17.87
N PHE A 747 -5.65 14.44 18.79
CA PHE A 747 -4.28 14.02 18.52
C PHE A 747 -4.09 12.57 18.98
N HIS A 748 -3.76 11.71 18.02
CA HIS A 748 -3.45 10.31 18.24
C HIS A 748 -2.03 10.06 17.72
N ASP A 749 -1.13 9.67 18.62
CA ASP A 749 0.28 9.47 18.30
C ASP A 749 0.49 8.07 17.71
N THR A 750 0.43 7.95 16.38
CA THR A 750 0.60 6.67 15.67
C THR A 750 2.05 6.18 15.63
N LEU A 751 3.03 7.04 15.89
CA LEU A 751 4.46 6.67 15.91
C LEU A 751 4.86 6.07 17.25
N ALA A 752 4.28 6.58 18.34
CA ALA A 752 4.53 6.10 19.70
C ALA A 752 3.60 4.96 20.12
N PHE A 753 2.38 4.81 19.57
CA PHE A 753 1.44 3.77 20.03
C PHE A 753 1.91 2.33 19.79
N GLU A 754 2.73 2.11 18.76
CA GLU A 754 3.36 0.81 18.49
C GLU A 754 4.60 0.56 19.37
N SER A 755 5.09 1.58 20.11
CA SER A 755 6.39 1.58 20.77
C SER A 755 6.41 2.07 22.22
N HIS A 756 5.37 2.70 22.79
CA HIS A 756 5.41 3.27 24.13
C HIS A 756 4.17 2.87 24.93
N ALA A 757 4.39 2.25 26.11
CA ALA A 757 3.43 2.03 27.19
C ALA A 757 1.95 2.05 26.77
N ALA A 758 1.56 1.12 25.89
CA ALA A 758 0.23 1.08 25.32
C ALA A 758 -0.82 0.99 26.42
N MET A 759 -1.85 1.84 26.35
CA MET A 759 -2.89 1.83 27.35
C MET A 759 -3.99 0.85 26.96
N GLY A 760 -4.31 -0.08 27.85
CA GLY A 760 -5.49 -0.93 27.73
C GLY A 760 -6.28 -0.98 29.01
N ILE A 761 -7.59 -1.17 28.87
CA ILE A 761 -8.52 -1.26 29.98
C ILE A 761 -9.62 -2.28 29.67
N SER A 762 -9.76 -3.27 30.55
CA SER A 762 -10.89 -4.21 30.50
C SER A 762 -12.19 -3.50 30.89
N ASP A 763 -13.34 -4.10 30.54
CA ASP A 763 -14.63 -3.57 30.99
C ASP A 763 -14.75 -3.57 32.53
N SER A 764 -14.18 -4.57 33.20
CA SER A 764 -14.13 -4.62 34.67
C SER A 764 -13.32 -3.48 35.28
N GLU A 765 -12.16 -3.15 34.73
CA GLU A 765 -11.33 -2.04 35.20
C GLU A 765 -12.02 -0.70 34.91
N ARG A 766 -12.60 -0.53 33.71
CA ARG A 766 -13.33 0.68 33.34
C ARG A 766 -14.52 0.94 34.25
N MET A 767 -15.19 -0.10 34.75
CA MET A 767 -16.30 0.05 35.70
C MET A 767 -15.85 0.63 37.05
N LYS A 768 -14.59 0.38 37.47
CA LYS A 768 -13.99 0.94 38.69
C LYS A 768 -13.60 2.41 38.53
N VAL A 769 -13.34 2.86 37.29
CA VAL A 769 -13.03 4.27 37.00
C VAL A 769 -14.25 5.16 37.33
N PRO A 770 -14.08 6.20 38.17
CA PRO A 770 -15.15 7.14 38.46
C PRO A 770 -15.72 7.76 37.18
N GLU A 771 -17.04 7.91 37.12
CA GLU A 771 -17.76 8.28 35.89
C GLU A 771 -17.19 9.54 35.21
N GLN A 772 -16.87 10.57 35.99
CA GLN A 772 -16.29 11.84 35.53
C GLN A 772 -14.90 11.73 34.86
N HIS A 773 -14.21 10.59 35.01
CA HIS A 773 -12.87 10.34 34.47
C HIS A 773 -12.86 9.27 33.37
N ARG A 774 -13.99 8.61 33.06
CA ARG A 774 -14.04 7.53 32.05
C ARG A 774 -13.65 7.99 30.65
N ASP A 775 -13.89 9.26 30.32
CA ASP A 775 -13.51 9.85 29.03
C ASP A 775 -12.01 10.03 28.88
N LEU A 776 -11.22 10.01 29.97
CA LEU A 776 -9.75 10.00 29.87
C LEU A 776 -9.26 8.77 29.10
N PHE A 777 -10.00 7.66 29.17
CA PHE A 777 -9.65 6.36 28.57
C PHE A 777 -10.33 6.15 27.22
N ARG A 778 -10.59 7.22 26.46
CA ARG A 778 -11.26 7.13 25.15
C ARG A 778 -10.42 6.36 24.13
N PHE A 779 -9.09 6.49 24.19
CA PHE A 779 -8.14 5.83 23.29
C PHE A 779 -7.53 4.54 23.87
N ALA A 780 -7.96 4.12 25.06
CA ALA A 780 -7.47 2.88 25.65
C ALA A 780 -7.95 1.66 24.84
N LYS A 781 -7.03 0.75 24.50
CA LYS A 781 -7.34 -0.54 23.88
C LYS A 781 -8.27 -1.34 24.79
N ARG A 782 -9.30 -1.95 24.22
CA ARG A 782 -10.14 -2.89 24.97
C ARG A 782 -9.41 -4.22 25.04
N ILE A 783 -9.14 -4.67 26.27
CA ILE A 783 -8.45 -5.93 26.54
C ILE A 783 -9.40 -6.90 27.26
N ALA A 784 -9.08 -8.19 27.21
CA ALA A 784 -9.81 -9.20 27.97
C ALA A 784 -9.67 -8.92 29.49
N ALA A 785 -10.65 -9.38 30.26
CA ALA A 785 -10.71 -9.15 31.71
C ALA A 785 -9.54 -9.81 32.44
#